data_AF-A0A9W6K0L0-F1
#
_entry.id   AF-A0A9W6K0L0-F1
#
_cell.length_a   1.000
_cell.length_b   1.000
_cell.length_c   1.000
_cell.angle_alpha   90.00
_cell.angle_beta   90.00
_cell.angle_gamma   90.00
#
_symmetry.space_group_name_H-M   'P 1'
#
loop_
_entity.id
_entity.type
_entity.pdbx_description
1 polymer ?
#
loop_
_entity_poly.entity_id
_entity_poly.type
_entity_poly.pdbx_seq_one_letter_code
_entity_poly.pdbx_strand_id
1 'polypeptide(L)'
;MSIPTFVLRRAREEAGLKQTAMAERLSVSGSVISRLERSEATDETMARRYLEAVGTPASRDILEFYARDWRLSERPTVFHPDREVLWAGEQALQRLEAFERSPEYDALLAVPLSQIRTNIESSAAFLGQTDHAMAWIGTVGVGKTTALSNLTNLMISGKNGIPQPVFPATGGRTTTSEVVIRIAPAYGIAVEPKSEDEIRLLVAEMVRATAESKGGISTELDRAVRNMADLKKKKNPEDIRNQIDPISAMIAAAGGVQDDVVEEIINRMRLDVRTETQLILSETNEDGLNWLSRNITAINYGQDSRFSIPQRVTVFVPETAVRRSPYELSIIDTKGMHVTTERSDLQALMNDQRTLTVLCCGFNDAPGADPMKLMKQISELGSDAIERRRVVLLVLPQGDQAMKIIDDSGEPPESVEHGYAIRAAQVEDSLVEAGIGRLPVLFFNAIEDSAPKVWDQLNHHVGIIRQYQVERLARFVGLSEDLVTNADAARIQQARVAIAAEALAMAKAYGPLPSSARPAHQTLINEIKSGHASSIAASIARRGAWDNFEIFHMIGTGVRTDANRRSNDHMLKITGRLEALEEKFSALPEVKGLIETLREDIADWRQEFLSRALSVGRNTFKPYLDGSIEFWSDLRARYGGGGGYRDDIAAMVATWFEETPALDEARKRVDARLGDAWNELVIDRLIEATKLGEEG
;
A
#
# COMPACT_ATOMS: atom_id res chain seq x y z
N MET A 1 22.18 30.72 7.54
CA MET A 1 21.30 30.81 6.34
C MET A 1 20.55 32.14 6.40
N SER A 2 20.52 32.94 5.33
CA SER A 2 19.89 34.29 5.33
C SER A 2 18.35 34.25 5.42
N ILE A 3 17.75 35.31 5.94
CA ILE A 3 16.29 35.54 5.95
C ILE A 3 15.88 36.13 4.59
N PRO A 4 14.96 35.51 3.83
CA PRO A 4 14.46 36.07 2.58
C PRO A 4 13.79 37.43 2.78
N THR A 5 14.03 38.36 1.87
CA THR A 5 13.51 39.74 1.96
C THR A 5 11.99 39.80 1.86
N PHE A 6 11.35 38.85 1.15
CA PHE A 6 9.89 38.78 1.08
C PHE A 6 9.27 38.54 2.46
N VAL A 7 9.95 37.78 3.34
CA VAL A 7 9.52 37.55 4.74
C VAL A 7 9.60 38.86 5.51
N LEU A 8 10.68 39.63 5.34
CA LEU A 8 10.86 40.95 5.97
C LEU A 8 9.75 41.91 5.54
N ARG A 9 9.49 41.98 4.23
CA ARG A 9 8.44 42.80 3.62
C ARG A 9 7.07 42.43 4.20
N ARG A 10 6.74 41.14 4.25
CA ARG A 10 5.47 40.64 4.78
C ARG A 10 5.29 41.00 6.26
N ALA A 11 6.32 40.83 7.08
CA ALA A 11 6.29 41.23 8.49
C ALA A 11 6.04 42.74 8.67
N ARG A 12 6.63 43.59 7.82
CA ARG A 12 6.37 45.04 7.81
C ARG A 12 4.92 45.34 7.43
N GLU A 13 4.42 44.72 6.36
CA GLU A 13 3.07 44.93 5.84
C GLU A 13 2.00 44.49 6.85
N GLU A 14 2.17 43.32 7.49
CA GLU A 14 1.29 42.82 8.55
C GLU A 14 1.32 43.71 9.81
N ALA A 15 2.45 44.37 10.08
CA ALA A 15 2.57 45.37 11.14
C ALA A 15 1.94 46.74 10.77
N GLY A 16 1.39 46.89 9.55
CA GLY A 16 0.81 48.15 9.06
C GLY A 16 1.83 49.27 8.84
N LEU A 17 3.13 48.94 8.75
CA LEU A 17 4.20 49.93 8.64
C LEU A 17 4.46 50.30 7.18
N LYS A 18 4.48 51.60 6.87
CA LYS A 18 4.90 52.12 5.56
C LYS A 18 6.42 52.04 5.42
N GLN A 19 6.92 51.94 4.18
CA GLN A 19 8.37 51.93 3.91
C GLN A 19 9.09 53.18 4.45
N THR A 20 8.43 54.35 4.45
CA THR A 20 8.97 55.59 5.01
C THR A 20 9.18 55.50 6.52
N ALA A 21 8.19 55.00 7.26
CA ALA A 21 8.28 54.78 8.70
C ALA A 21 9.35 53.71 9.03
N MET A 22 9.48 52.69 8.18
CA MET A 22 10.53 51.67 8.34
C MET A 22 11.93 52.25 8.13
N ALA A 23 12.08 53.14 7.15
CA ALA A 23 13.33 53.82 6.84
C ALA A 23 13.78 54.71 8.02
N GLU A 24 12.84 55.44 8.65
CA GLU A 24 13.10 56.22 9.86
C GLU A 24 13.58 55.34 11.02
N ARG A 25 12.89 54.23 11.31
CA ARG A 25 13.27 53.30 12.39
C ARG A 25 14.66 52.68 12.19
N LEU A 26 15.04 52.43 10.93
CA LEU A 26 16.35 51.86 10.59
C LEU A 26 17.44 52.93 10.37
N SER A 27 17.10 54.22 10.43
CA SER A 27 17.99 55.33 10.09
C SER A 27 18.60 55.20 8.68
N VAL A 28 17.78 54.81 7.70
CA VAL A 28 18.16 54.69 6.27
C VAL A 28 17.19 55.48 5.39
N SER A 29 17.50 55.63 4.09
CA SER A 29 16.56 56.26 3.16
C SER A 29 15.46 55.30 2.67
N GLY A 30 14.29 55.81 2.31
CA GLY A 30 13.20 54.99 1.73
C GLY A 30 13.62 54.23 0.46
N SER A 31 14.56 54.78 -0.32
CA SER A 31 15.14 54.11 -1.49
C SER A 31 15.94 52.84 -1.14
N VAL A 32 16.51 52.78 0.07
CA VAL A 32 17.25 51.61 0.56
C VAL A 32 16.27 50.51 0.96
N ILE A 33 15.20 50.85 1.66
CA ILE A 33 14.13 49.90 2.00
C ILE A 33 13.49 49.32 0.75
N SER A 34 13.17 50.17 -0.23
CA SER A 34 12.56 49.72 -1.50
C SER A 34 13.48 48.79 -2.29
N ARG A 35 14.80 49.07 -2.33
CA ARG A 35 15.78 48.18 -2.98
C ARG A 35 15.96 46.86 -2.23
N LEU A 36 16.01 46.91 -0.90
CA LEU A 36 16.12 45.72 -0.04
C LEU A 36 14.91 44.80 -0.21
N GLU A 37 13.70 45.35 -0.24
CA GLU A 37 12.47 44.53 -0.42
C GLU A 37 12.30 43.99 -1.84
N ARG A 38 13.11 44.45 -2.81
CA ARG A 38 13.13 43.97 -4.19
C ARG A 38 14.25 42.97 -4.47
N SER A 39 15.31 42.95 -3.66
CA SER A 39 16.32 41.89 -3.76
C SER A 39 15.75 40.59 -3.20
N GLU A 40 16.32 39.43 -3.55
CA GLU A 40 15.87 38.14 -3.01
C GLU A 40 16.34 37.91 -1.56
N ALA A 41 17.54 38.38 -1.25
CA ALA A 41 18.19 38.21 0.04
C ALA A 41 18.85 39.51 0.52
N THR A 42 19.13 39.56 1.82
CA THR A 42 19.95 40.59 2.48
C THR A 42 20.86 39.88 3.50
N ASP A 43 21.90 40.57 3.98
CA ASP A 43 22.75 40.04 5.04
C ASP A 43 21.98 39.84 6.35
N GLU A 44 22.45 38.90 7.18
CA GLU A 44 21.78 38.51 8.42
C GLU A 44 21.66 39.66 9.43
N THR A 45 22.64 40.56 9.47
CA THR A 45 22.65 41.70 10.41
C THR A 45 21.55 42.69 10.04
N MET A 46 21.43 43.03 8.76
CA MET A 46 20.38 43.91 8.27
C MET A 46 18.99 43.27 8.41
N ALA A 47 18.85 41.98 8.10
CA ALA A 47 17.59 41.26 8.29
C ALA A 47 17.13 41.27 9.75
N ARG A 48 18.05 41.04 10.69
CA ARG A 48 17.76 41.08 12.13
C ARG A 48 17.32 42.47 12.57
N ARG A 49 18.12 43.51 12.25
CA ARG A 49 17.77 44.91 12.56
C ARG A 49 16.41 45.30 11.98
N TYR A 50 16.11 44.84 10.76
CA TYR A 50 14.82 45.07 10.12
C TYR A 50 13.67 44.48 10.95
N LEU A 51 13.73 43.21 11.34
CA LEU A 51 12.66 42.56 12.12
C LEU A 51 12.54 43.11 13.55
N GLU A 52 13.66 43.46 14.19
CA GLU A 52 13.68 44.16 15.48
C GLU A 52 13.00 45.53 15.39
N ALA A 53 13.27 46.28 14.32
CA ALA A 53 12.65 47.57 14.06
C ALA A 53 11.16 47.48 13.71
N VAL A 54 10.69 46.35 13.16
CA VAL A 54 9.25 46.06 13.03
C VAL A 54 8.62 45.91 14.42
N GLY A 55 9.26 45.12 15.30
CA GLY A 55 8.96 45.08 16.73
C GLY A 55 7.63 44.40 17.12
N THR A 56 7.15 43.43 16.34
CA THR A 56 5.89 42.71 16.59
C THR A 56 6.14 41.30 17.15
N PRO A 57 5.13 40.64 17.74
CA PRO A 57 5.23 39.21 18.07
C PRO A 57 5.59 38.36 16.84
N ALA A 58 5.01 38.65 15.67
CA ALA A 58 5.33 37.97 14.41
C ALA A 58 6.79 38.18 13.98
N SER A 59 7.36 39.38 14.14
CA SER A 59 8.77 39.60 13.80
C SER A 59 9.74 38.86 14.72
N ARG A 60 9.38 38.69 16.01
CA ARG A 60 10.13 37.87 16.97
C ARG A 60 10.05 36.38 16.63
N ASP A 61 8.87 35.88 16.28
CA ASP A 61 8.66 34.51 15.82
C ASP A 61 9.50 34.20 14.56
N ILE A 62 9.58 35.14 13.61
CA ILE A 62 10.47 35.01 12.45
C ILE A 62 11.93 34.92 12.88
N LEU A 63 12.39 35.79 13.78
CA LEU A 63 13.77 35.73 14.28
C LEU A 63 14.08 34.41 14.96
N GLU A 64 13.18 33.91 15.82
CA GLU A 64 13.30 32.62 16.48
C GLU A 64 13.38 31.48 15.48
N PHE A 65 12.47 31.45 14.49
CA PHE A 65 12.45 30.44 13.45
C PHE A 65 13.75 30.38 12.65
N TYR A 66 14.26 31.54 12.22
CA TYR A 66 15.49 31.61 11.42
C TYR A 66 16.77 31.39 12.24
N ALA A 67 16.70 31.46 13.58
CA ALA A 67 17.78 31.11 14.48
C ALA A 67 17.89 29.59 14.74
N ARG A 68 16.87 28.80 14.39
CA ARG A 68 16.91 27.34 14.49
C ARG A 68 17.98 26.76 13.56
N ASP A 69 18.71 25.77 14.06
CA ASP A 69 19.79 25.12 13.34
C ASP A 69 19.27 23.90 12.57
N TRP A 70 18.94 24.10 11.29
CA TRP A 70 18.52 23.04 10.37
C TRP A 70 19.75 22.47 9.66
N ARG A 71 20.10 21.22 9.96
CA ARG A 71 21.31 20.54 9.49
C ARG A 71 21.04 19.30 8.66
N LEU A 72 19.98 18.56 8.97
CA LEU A 72 19.69 17.25 8.38
C LEU A 72 18.51 17.28 7.39
N SER A 73 17.58 18.22 7.55
CA SER A 73 16.44 18.42 6.66
C SER A 73 16.41 19.83 6.05
N GLU A 74 15.64 19.97 4.96
CA GLU A 74 15.42 21.26 4.33
C GLU A 74 14.54 22.15 5.22
N ARG A 75 15.02 23.36 5.50
CA ARG A 75 14.28 24.33 6.31
C ARG A 75 13.05 24.83 5.54
N PRO A 76 11.82 24.67 6.07
CA PRO A 76 10.63 25.20 5.43
C PRO A 76 10.60 26.73 5.47
N THR A 77 9.63 27.34 4.79
CA THR A 77 9.37 28.76 5.00
C THR A 77 8.78 29.00 6.39
N VAL A 78 8.99 30.18 6.97
CA VAL A 78 8.37 30.54 8.26
C VAL A 78 6.83 30.52 8.21
N PHE A 79 6.23 30.59 7.02
CA PHE A 79 4.79 30.55 6.83
C PHE A 79 4.24 29.13 6.62
N HIS A 80 5.09 28.11 6.69
CA HIS A 80 4.67 26.73 6.54
C HIS A 80 3.80 26.30 7.75
N PRO A 81 2.62 25.68 7.52
CA PRO A 81 1.67 25.36 8.59
C PRO A 81 2.24 24.40 9.64
N ASP A 82 3.02 23.40 9.20
CA ASP A 82 3.57 22.36 10.09
C ASP A 82 5.03 22.62 10.52
N ARG A 83 5.49 23.88 10.46
CA ARG A 83 6.90 24.23 10.73
C ARG A 83 7.41 23.79 12.10
N GLU A 84 6.55 23.75 13.14
CA GLU A 84 6.92 23.30 14.48
C GLU A 84 7.09 21.77 14.54
N VAL A 85 6.22 21.03 13.84
CA VAL A 85 6.30 19.57 13.77
C VAL A 85 7.53 19.15 12.95
N LEU A 86 7.79 19.84 11.83
CA LEU A 86 8.99 19.64 11.04
C LEU A 86 10.27 19.94 11.85
N TRP A 87 10.25 20.98 12.69
CA TRP A 87 11.36 21.28 13.58
C TRP A 87 11.57 20.18 14.63
N ALA A 88 10.50 19.65 15.23
CA ALA A 88 10.62 18.51 16.13
C ALA A 88 11.21 17.26 15.42
N GLY A 89 10.84 17.03 14.15
CA GLY A 89 11.44 16.01 13.30
C GLY A 89 12.94 16.23 13.08
N GLU A 90 13.35 17.44 12.72
CA GLU A 90 14.76 17.83 12.58
C GLU A 90 15.54 17.60 13.88
N GLN A 91 15.00 18.02 15.03
CA GLN A 91 15.62 17.80 16.33
C GLN A 91 15.76 16.31 16.65
N ALA A 92 14.74 15.51 16.35
CA ALA A 92 14.80 14.06 16.51
C ALA A 92 15.90 13.43 15.64
N LEU A 93 16.04 13.83 14.38
CA LEU A 93 17.14 13.38 13.51
C LEU A 93 18.51 13.75 14.09
N GLN A 94 18.67 14.98 14.58
CA GLN A 94 19.92 15.42 15.20
C GLN A 94 20.23 14.65 16.48
N ARG A 95 19.22 14.33 17.29
CA ARG A 95 19.38 13.48 18.49
C ARG A 95 19.83 12.07 18.10
N LEU A 96 19.23 11.46 17.08
CA LEU A 96 19.65 10.15 16.59
C LEU A 96 21.08 10.17 16.03
N GLU A 97 21.46 11.22 15.29
CA GLU A 97 22.83 11.39 14.77
C GLU A 97 23.86 11.56 15.90
N ALA A 98 23.51 12.32 16.93
CA ALA A 98 24.37 12.49 18.11
C ALA A 98 24.49 11.18 18.91
N PHE A 99 23.37 10.47 19.10
CA PHE A 99 23.34 9.18 19.79
C PHE A 99 24.18 8.13 19.07
N GLU A 100 24.09 8.03 17.74
CA GLU A 100 24.89 7.11 16.92
C GLU A 100 26.41 7.35 17.04
N ARG A 101 26.83 8.59 17.33
CA ARG A 101 28.24 8.94 17.57
C ARG A 101 28.64 8.81 19.05
N SER A 102 27.72 8.51 19.94
CA SER A 102 27.96 8.44 21.37
C SER A 102 28.58 7.11 21.79
N PRO A 103 29.28 7.05 22.94
CA PRO A 103 29.77 5.78 23.50
C PRO A 103 28.67 4.81 23.92
N GLU A 104 27.43 5.28 24.09
CA GLU A 104 26.27 4.47 24.50
C GLU A 104 25.65 3.71 23.33
N TYR A 105 26.02 4.06 22.10
CA TYR A 105 25.54 3.38 20.90
C TYR A 105 26.09 1.96 20.81
N ASP A 106 25.21 1.05 20.40
CA ASP A 106 25.50 -0.35 20.16
C ASP A 106 24.99 -0.75 18.78
N ALA A 107 25.72 -1.61 18.07
CA ALA A 107 25.36 -2.09 16.75
C ALA A 107 24.00 -2.82 16.73
N LEU A 108 23.54 -3.37 17.86
CA LEU A 108 22.21 -3.95 18.00
C LEU A 108 21.08 -2.94 17.78
N LEU A 109 21.35 -1.65 17.98
CA LEU A 109 20.39 -0.57 17.77
C LEU A 109 20.38 -0.01 16.35
N ALA A 110 21.24 -0.51 15.45
CA ALA A 110 21.34 0.01 14.07
C ALA A 110 20.01 -0.10 13.30
N VAL A 111 19.34 -1.26 13.39
CA VAL A 111 18.06 -1.51 12.71
C VAL A 111 16.94 -0.59 13.23
N PRO A 112 16.61 -0.55 14.55
CA PRO A 112 15.57 0.34 15.03
C PRO A 112 15.91 1.82 14.82
N LEU A 113 17.17 2.23 14.96
CA LEU A 113 17.60 3.61 14.69
C LEU A 113 17.34 3.98 13.23
N SER A 114 17.78 3.15 12.28
CA SER A 114 17.54 3.38 10.85
C SER A 114 16.04 3.42 10.53
N GLN A 115 15.25 2.53 11.12
CA GLN A 115 13.81 2.50 10.89
C GLN A 115 13.13 3.79 11.38
N ILE A 116 13.45 4.25 12.60
CA ILE A 116 12.91 5.51 13.13
C ILE A 116 13.34 6.68 12.24
N ARG A 117 14.62 6.77 11.87
CA ARG A 117 15.17 7.82 11.01
C ARG A 117 14.43 7.89 9.67
N THR A 118 14.35 6.78 8.93
CA THR A 118 13.67 6.74 7.63
C THR A 118 12.19 7.13 7.74
N ASN A 119 11.52 6.76 8.84
CA ASN A 119 10.14 7.16 9.05
C ASN A 119 9.99 8.66 9.33
N ILE A 120 10.86 9.24 10.15
CA ILE A 120 10.91 10.70 10.37
C ILE A 120 11.15 11.43 9.05
N GLU A 121 12.16 11.02 8.29
CA GLU A 121 12.51 11.62 6.99
C GLU A 121 11.35 11.53 6.01
N SER A 122 10.70 10.37 5.88
CA SER A 122 9.58 10.19 4.95
C SER A 122 8.36 11.05 5.32
N SER A 123 8.00 11.14 6.60
CA SER A 123 6.89 11.99 7.06
C SER A 123 7.24 13.48 6.97
N ALA A 124 8.48 13.86 7.26
CA ALA A 124 8.95 15.24 7.09
C ALA A 124 8.96 15.66 5.61
N ALA A 125 9.43 14.80 4.71
CA ALA A 125 9.40 15.03 3.26
C ALA A 125 7.97 15.20 2.74
N PHE A 126 7.03 14.37 3.21
CA PHE A 126 5.61 14.55 2.91
C PHE A 126 5.10 15.91 3.42
N LEU A 127 5.35 16.24 4.69
CA LEU A 127 4.81 17.46 5.29
C LEU A 127 5.47 18.73 4.74
N GLY A 128 6.74 18.68 4.31
CA GLY A 128 7.45 19.83 3.74
C GLY A 128 6.82 20.38 2.45
N GLN A 129 6.03 19.56 1.75
CA GLN A 129 5.19 19.98 0.64
C GLN A 129 3.78 20.32 1.13
N THR A 130 3.19 21.40 0.60
CA THR A 130 1.85 21.90 0.97
C THR A 130 0.77 21.62 -0.07
N ASP A 131 1.16 21.23 -1.28
CA ASP A 131 0.27 21.03 -2.42
C ASP A 131 -0.39 19.64 -2.40
N HIS A 132 -1.70 19.58 -2.60
CA HIS A 132 -2.44 18.32 -2.65
C HIS A 132 -3.20 18.22 -3.97
N ALA A 133 -3.49 16.99 -4.39
CA ALA A 133 -4.33 16.75 -5.55
C ALA A 133 -5.70 16.21 -5.13
N MET A 134 -6.74 16.60 -5.87
CA MET A 134 -8.08 16.07 -5.71
C MET A 134 -8.54 15.53 -7.06
N ALA A 135 -8.53 14.20 -7.20
CA ALA A 135 -8.80 13.52 -8.45
C ALA A 135 -10.25 13.02 -8.50
N TRP A 136 -11.00 13.49 -9.48
CA TRP A 136 -12.39 13.13 -9.68
C TRP A 136 -12.47 12.01 -10.71
N ILE A 137 -12.99 10.84 -10.31
CA ILE A 137 -13.05 9.63 -11.13
C ILE A 137 -14.47 9.11 -11.15
N GLY A 138 -15.02 8.78 -12.30
CA GLY A 138 -16.38 8.26 -12.39
C GLY A 138 -16.76 7.86 -13.81
N THR A 139 -17.88 7.16 -13.94
CA THR A 139 -18.42 6.75 -15.23
C THR A 139 -18.82 7.95 -16.08
N VAL A 140 -18.88 7.76 -17.39
CA VAL A 140 -19.25 8.86 -18.30
C VAL A 140 -20.73 9.17 -18.20
N GLY A 141 -21.04 10.46 -18.12
CA GLY A 141 -22.42 10.96 -17.98
C GLY A 141 -22.93 11.01 -16.54
N VAL A 142 -22.15 10.58 -15.55
CA VAL A 142 -22.56 10.58 -14.13
C VAL A 142 -22.75 11.98 -13.51
N GLY A 143 -22.24 13.03 -14.16
CA GLY A 143 -22.30 14.41 -13.68
C GLY A 143 -21.03 14.92 -13.00
N LYS A 144 -19.90 14.19 -13.10
CA LYS A 144 -18.59 14.56 -12.51
C LYS A 144 -18.17 16.00 -12.80
N THR A 145 -18.05 16.38 -14.07
CA THR A 145 -17.59 17.72 -14.48
C THR A 145 -18.54 18.82 -14.01
N THR A 146 -19.85 18.54 -13.96
CA THR A 146 -20.86 19.45 -13.40
C THR A 146 -20.69 19.63 -11.89
N ALA A 147 -20.52 18.52 -11.16
CA ALA A 147 -20.31 18.55 -9.71
C ALA A 147 -19.02 19.29 -9.35
N LEU A 148 -17.91 18.93 -10.00
CA LEU A 148 -16.61 19.58 -9.85
C LEU A 148 -16.70 21.08 -10.10
N SER A 149 -17.31 21.50 -11.22
CA SER A 149 -17.41 22.93 -11.57
C SER A 149 -18.23 23.72 -10.54
N ASN A 150 -19.32 23.15 -10.04
CA ASN A 150 -20.16 23.82 -9.04
C ASN A 150 -19.44 23.92 -7.67
N LEU A 151 -18.84 22.81 -7.21
CA LEU A 151 -18.11 22.75 -5.95
C LEU A 151 -16.89 23.67 -5.94
N THR A 152 -16.23 23.85 -7.08
CA THR A 152 -15.06 24.71 -7.23
C THR A 152 -15.39 26.16 -7.59
N ASN A 153 -16.68 26.51 -7.76
CA ASN A 153 -17.16 27.83 -8.19
C ASN A 153 -16.77 28.23 -9.63
N LEU A 154 -16.47 27.25 -10.49
CA LEU A 154 -16.13 27.42 -11.89
C LEU A 154 -17.37 27.28 -12.78
N MET A 155 -18.31 28.21 -12.61
CA MET A 155 -19.58 28.26 -13.33
C MET A 155 -19.70 29.56 -14.13
N ILE A 156 -20.28 29.49 -15.33
CA ILE A 156 -20.59 30.64 -16.19
C ILE A 156 -22.11 30.80 -16.34
N SER A 157 -22.55 32.00 -16.71
CA SER A 157 -23.95 32.24 -17.10
C SER A 157 -24.24 31.62 -18.46
N GLY A 158 -25.03 30.55 -18.49
CA GLY A 158 -25.44 29.89 -19.72
C GLY A 158 -26.59 30.59 -20.45
N LYS A 159 -27.09 29.94 -21.51
CA LYS A 159 -28.26 30.42 -22.26
C LYS A 159 -29.48 30.53 -21.33
N ASN A 160 -30.20 31.64 -21.41
CA ASN A 160 -31.37 31.97 -20.57
C ASN A 160 -31.05 32.18 -19.07
N GLY A 161 -29.79 32.44 -18.71
CA GLY A 161 -29.40 32.72 -17.32
C GLY A 161 -29.23 31.49 -16.44
N ILE A 162 -29.37 30.28 -17.00
CA ILE A 162 -29.13 29.03 -16.27
C ILE A 162 -27.61 28.85 -16.11
N PRO A 163 -27.08 28.66 -14.88
CA PRO A 163 -25.67 28.40 -14.66
C PRO A 163 -25.19 27.16 -15.43
N GLN A 164 -24.03 27.27 -16.06
CA GLN A 164 -23.39 26.18 -16.80
C GLN A 164 -21.95 25.99 -16.34
N PRO A 165 -21.43 24.74 -16.33
CA PRO A 165 -20.02 24.47 -16.06
C PRO A 165 -19.09 25.21 -17.03
N VAL A 166 -17.96 25.72 -16.54
CA VAL A 166 -16.89 26.29 -17.39
C VAL A 166 -16.37 25.23 -18.36
N PHE A 167 -16.20 24.00 -17.88
CA PHE A 167 -15.71 22.89 -18.68
C PHE A 167 -16.86 22.20 -19.43
N PRO A 168 -16.63 21.70 -20.65
CA PRO A 168 -17.66 21.01 -21.43
C PRO A 168 -18.27 19.81 -20.68
N ALA A 169 -19.54 19.92 -20.24
CA ALA A 169 -20.22 18.91 -19.41
C ALA A 169 -21.52 18.36 -20.03
N THR A 170 -21.82 18.65 -21.30
CA THR A 170 -23.06 18.17 -21.95
C THR A 170 -23.03 16.65 -22.14
N GLY A 171 -24.19 15.99 -22.12
CA GLY A 171 -24.36 14.52 -22.16
C GLY A 171 -23.86 13.79 -23.42
N GLY A 172 -23.05 14.45 -24.25
CA GLY A 172 -22.53 13.96 -25.52
C GLY A 172 -21.05 13.59 -25.48
N ARG A 173 -20.53 13.10 -24.33
CA ARG A 173 -19.16 12.57 -24.22
C ARG A 173 -18.14 13.65 -24.66
N THR A 174 -17.82 14.58 -23.76
CA THR A 174 -17.24 15.89 -24.12
C THR A 174 -15.74 16.04 -23.89
N THR A 175 -15.15 15.31 -22.94
CA THR A 175 -13.76 15.54 -22.49
C THR A 175 -12.75 14.60 -23.18
N THR A 176 -11.97 15.15 -24.12
CA THR A 176 -10.93 14.41 -24.88
C THR A 176 -9.68 14.06 -24.06
N SER A 177 -9.36 14.88 -23.04
CA SER A 177 -8.11 14.87 -22.25
C SER A 177 -8.41 14.87 -20.74
N GLU A 178 -7.40 14.57 -19.91
CA GLU A 178 -7.47 14.94 -18.49
C GLU A 178 -7.41 16.47 -18.35
N VAL A 179 -8.17 17.04 -17.41
CA VAL A 179 -8.12 18.48 -17.11
C VAL A 179 -7.60 18.69 -15.69
N VAL A 180 -6.53 19.46 -15.55
CA VAL A 180 -5.92 19.82 -14.26
C VAL A 180 -6.13 21.30 -14.00
N ILE A 181 -6.74 21.68 -12.89
CA ILE A 181 -6.99 23.07 -12.53
C ILE A 181 -6.01 23.45 -11.44
N ARG A 182 -5.30 24.56 -11.64
CA ARG A 182 -4.29 25.11 -10.72
C ARG A 182 -4.54 26.59 -10.47
N ILE A 183 -4.27 27.01 -9.24
CA ILE A 183 -4.32 28.43 -8.87
C ILE A 183 -3.08 29.13 -9.44
N ALA A 184 -3.27 30.30 -10.06
CA ALA A 184 -2.20 31.14 -10.59
C ALA A 184 -2.62 32.62 -10.62
N PRO A 185 -1.70 33.59 -10.76
CA PRO A 185 -2.06 35.02 -10.76
C PRO A 185 -3.00 35.45 -11.90
N ALA A 186 -3.02 34.72 -13.01
CA ALA A 186 -3.80 35.06 -14.19
C ALA A 186 -4.49 33.83 -14.78
N TYR A 187 -5.53 34.06 -15.60
CA TYR A 187 -6.16 32.99 -16.36
C TYR A 187 -5.23 32.49 -17.46
N GLY A 188 -5.13 31.17 -17.60
CA GLY A 188 -4.30 30.56 -18.63
C GLY A 188 -4.69 29.12 -18.92
N ILE A 189 -4.20 28.61 -20.04
CA ILE A 189 -4.38 27.23 -20.49
C ILE A 189 -3.01 26.75 -20.96
N ALA A 190 -2.54 25.62 -20.45
CA ALA A 190 -1.43 24.87 -21.01
C ALA A 190 -1.93 23.53 -21.54
N VAL A 191 -1.38 23.08 -22.66
CA VAL A 191 -1.77 21.85 -23.34
C VAL A 191 -0.53 20.99 -23.51
N GLU A 192 -0.61 19.77 -23.00
CA GLU A 192 0.31 18.69 -23.31
C GLU A 192 -0.27 17.93 -24.51
N PRO A 193 0.31 18.06 -25.71
CA PRO A 193 -0.22 17.41 -26.91
C PRO A 193 0.13 15.92 -26.93
N LYS A 194 -0.71 15.12 -27.58
CA LYS A 194 -0.35 13.76 -27.98
C LYS A 194 0.79 13.77 -28.98
N SER A 195 1.63 12.73 -28.96
CA SER A 195 2.64 12.56 -30.01
C SER A 195 1.99 12.29 -31.37
N GLU A 196 2.68 12.67 -32.45
CA GLU A 196 2.16 12.41 -33.81
C GLU A 196 1.94 10.91 -34.08
N ASP A 197 2.80 10.05 -33.53
CA ASP A 197 2.66 8.60 -33.62
C ASP A 197 1.38 8.11 -32.94
N GLU A 198 1.07 8.61 -31.75
CA GLU A 198 -0.20 8.29 -31.08
C GLU A 198 -1.41 8.77 -31.91
N ILE A 199 -1.32 9.96 -32.51
CA ILE A 199 -2.40 10.50 -33.34
C ILE A 199 -2.57 9.65 -34.61
N ARG A 200 -1.48 9.23 -35.26
CA ARG A 200 -1.53 8.34 -36.44
C ARG A 200 -2.19 7.01 -36.09
N LEU A 201 -1.86 6.42 -34.94
CA LEU A 201 -2.52 5.19 -34.46
C LEU A 201 -4.02 5.39 -34.22
N LEU A 202 -4.44 6.51 -33.64
CA LEU A 202 -5.86 6.84 -33.44
C LEU A 202 -6.60 6.99 -34.77
N VAL A 203 -5.99 7.67 -35.76
CA VAL A 203 -6.58 7.82 -37.09
C VAL A 203 -6.68 6.47 -37.79
N ALA A 204 -5.65 5.63 -37.72
CA ALA A 204 -5.67 4.28 -38.28
C ALA A 204 -6.78 3.42 -37.68
N GLU A 205 -6.98 3.48 -36.36
CA GLU A 205 -8.08 2.80 -35.69
C GLU A 205 -9.46 3.32 -36.15
N MET A 206 -9.62 4.64 -36.29
CA MET A 206 -10.86 5.26 -36.78
C MET A 206 -11.19 4.84 -38.22
N VAL A 207 -10.18 4.81 -39.11
CA VAL A 207 -10.33 4.36 -40.51
C VAL A 207 -10.71 2.88 -40.56
N ARG A 208 -9.99 2.03 -39.83
CA ARG A 208 -10.28 0.59 -39.73
C ARG A 208 -11.69 0.34 -39.23
N ALA A 209 -12.10 1.03 -38.16
CA ALA A 209 -13.44 0.90 -37.61
C ALA A 209 -14.54 1.31 -38.60
N THR A 210 -14.28 2.33 -39.41
CA THR A 210 -15.19 2.76 -40.48
C THR A 210 -15.26 1.74 -41.62
N ALA A 211 -14.13 1.12 -41.98
CA ALA A 211 -14.07 0.08 -43.01
C ALA A 211 -14.78 -1.23 -42.59
N GLU A 212 -14.58 -1.65 -41.35
CA GLU A 212 -15.06 -2.94 -40.83
C GLU A 212 -16.43 -2.83 -40.14
N SER A 213 -16.94 -1.62 -39.94
CA SER A 213 -18.14 -1.34 -39.12
C SER A 213 -18.07 -1.95 -37.72
N LYS A 214 -16.87 -2.02 -37.13
CA LYS A 214 -16.59 -2.62 -35.82
C LYS A 214 -15.52 -1.84 -35.06
N GLY A 215 -15.75 -1.64 -33.76
CA GLY A 215 -14.79 -0.95 -32.88
C GLY A 215 -14.69 0.56 -33.16
N GLY A 216 -13.56 1.16 -32.77
CA GLY A 216 -13.23 2.57 -33.04
C GLY A 216 -12.78 3.34 -31.80
N ILE A 217 -12.34 4.57 -32.05
CA ILE A 217 -11.90 5.51 -31.01
C ILE A 217 -13.09 6.11 -30.25
N SER A 218 -12.82 6.77 -29.11
CA SER A 218 -13.87 7.45 -28.35
C SER A 218 -14.54 8.55 -29.19
N THR A 219 -15.82 8.80 -28.92
CA THR A 219 -16.62 9.82 -29.62
C THR A 219 -16.02 11.22 -29.55
N GLU A 220 -15.34 11.53 -28.44
CA GLU A 220 -14.59 12.75 -28.21
C GLU A 220 -13.44 12.91 -29.22
N LEU A 221 -12.63 11.85 -29.37
CA LEU A 221 -11.47 11.83 -30.25
C LEU A 221 -11.89 11.80 -31.71
N ASP A 222 -12.93 11.02 -32.07
CA ASP A 222 -13.53 11.02 -33.41
C ASP A 222 -14.00 12.43 -33.80
N ARG A 223 -14.71 13.13 -32.91
CA ARG A 223 -15.14 14.51 -33.14
C ARG A 223 -13.94 15.46 -33.33
N ALA A 224 -12.92 15.35 -32.49
CA ALA A 224 -11.74 16.21 -32.57
C ALA A 224 -10.96 15.99 -33.89
N VAL A 225 -10.68 14.73 -34.25
CA VAL A 225 -10.00 14.36 -35.50
C VAL A 225 -10.79 14.85 -36.71
N ARG A 226 -12.11 14.62 -36.73
CA ARG A 226 -12.97 15.07 -37.83
C ARG A 226 -13.05 16.59 -37.95
N ASN A 227 -13.02 17.33 -36.84
CA ASN A 227 -12.98 18.79 -36.87
C ASN A 227 -11.64 19.30 -37.39
N MET A 228 -10.52 18.67 -36.99
CA MET A 228 -9.19 19.04 -37.47
C MET A 228 -9.00 18.76 -38.96
N ALA A 229 -9.54 17.64 -39.45
CA ALA A 229 -9.43 17.21 -40.86
C ALA A 229 -10.55 17.74 -41.78
N ASP A 230 -11.53 18.47 -41.23
CA ASP A 230 -12.76 18.92 -41.92
C ASP A 230 -13.59 17.77 -42.55
N LEU A 231 -13.75 16.67 -41.79
CA LEU A 231 -14.44 15.43 -42.20
C LEU A 231 -15.70 15.15 -41.38
N LYS A 232 -16.47 16.21 -41.08
CA LYS A 232 -17.73 16.10 -40.32
C LYS A 232 -18.73 15.23 -41.08
N LYS A 233 -19.38 14.30 -40.35
CA LYS A 233 -20.51 13.53 -40.86
C LYS A 233 -21.64 14.47 -41.28
N LYS A 234 -22.20 14.24 -42.47
CA LYS A 234 -23.29 15.05 -43.01
C LYS A 234 -24.62 14.33 -42.80
N LYS A 235 -25.68 15.08 -42.50
CA LYS A 235 -27.04 14.51 -42.45
C LYS A 235 -27.39 13.95 -43.82
N ASN A 236 -27.92 12.74 -43.89
CA ASN A 236 -28.48 12.23 -45.14
C ASN A 236 -29.89 12.84 -45.32
N PRO A 237 -30.14 13.61 -46.40
CA PRO A 237 -31.46 14.19 -46.66
C PRO A 237 -32.54 13.13 -46.93
N GLU A 238 -32.15 11.95 -47.41
CA GLU A 238 -33.07 10.87 -47.82
C GLU A 238 -33.37 9.89 -46.68
N ASP A 239 -32.50 9.81 -45.68
CA ASP A 239 -32.68 8.98 -44.50
C ASP A 239 -32.13 9.67 -43.25
N ILE A 240 -33.01 10.30 -42.48
CA ILE A 240 -32.66 11.02 -41.26
C ILE A 240 -32.01 10.14 -40.18
N ARG A 241 -32.11 8.81 -40.29
CA ARG A 241 -31.48 7.86 -39.35
C ARG A 241 -30.03 7.57 -39.72
N ASN A 242 -29.63 7.87 -40.95
CA ASN A 242 -28.28 7.63 -41.44
C ASN A 242 -27.52 8.95 -41.70
N GLN A 243 -26.22 8.91 -41.47
CA GLN A 243 -25.32 10.02 -41.79
C GLN A 243 -24.36 9.59 -42.89
N ILE A 244 -24.03 10.52 -43.78
CA ILE A 244 -23.02 10.33 -44.81
C ILE A 244 -21.66 10.56 -44.14
N ASP A 245 -20.83 9.52 -44.07
CA ASP A 245 -19.47 9.59 -43.54
C ASP A 245 -18.45 9.86 -44.65
N PRO A 246 -17.76 11.01 -44.64
CA PRO A 246 -16.71 11.32 -45.62
C PRO A 246 -15.59 10.28 -45.67
N ILE A 247 -15.26 9.63 -44.55
CA ILE A 247 -14.18 8.63 -44.48
C ILE A 247 -14.55 7.39 -45.30
N SER A 248 -15.82 6.97 -45.29
CA SER A 248 -16.30 5.85 -46.11
C SER A 248 -16.12 6.13 -47.61
N ALA A 249 -16.35 7.37 -48.05
CA ALA A 249 -16.12 7.78 -49.42
C ALA A 249 -14.61 7.81 -49.77
N MET A 250 -13.75 8.23 -48.83
CA MET A 250 -12.29 8.20 -49.00
C MET A 250 -11.77 6.77 -49.15
N ILE A 251 -12.26 5.83 -48.33
CA ILE A 251 -11.89 4.41 -48.42
C ILE A 251 -12.29 3.82 -49.78
N ALA A 252 -13.50 4.12 -50.26
CA ALA A 252 -13.95 3.68 -51.57
C ALA A 252 -13.10 4.27 -52.71
N ALA A 253 -12.74 5.56 -52.62
CA ALA A 253 -11.89 6.23 -53.60
C ALA A 253 -10.45 5.68 -53.62
N ALA A 254 -9.92 5.26 -52.47
CA ALA A 254 -8.60 4.63 -52.32
C ALA A 254 -8.60 3.12 -52.68
N GLY A 255 -9.68 2.58 -53.26
CA GLY A 255 -9.76 1.16 -53.61
C GLY A 255 -9.71 0.22 -52.39
N GLY A 256 -10.05 0.72 -51.20
CA GLY A 256 -9.98 -0.03 -49.95
C GLY A 256 -8.62 0.01 -49.23
N VAL A 257 -7.62 0.71 -49.76
CA VAL A 257 -6.31 0.87 -49.12
C VAL A 257 -6.43 1.85 -47.93
N GLN A 258 -6.45 1.30 -46.71
CA GLN A 258 -6.69 2.10 -45.49
C GLN A 258 -5.53 3.04 -45.17
N ASP A 259 -4.28 2.63 -45.39
CA ASP A 259 -3.09 3.43 -45.06
C ASP A 259 -3.05 4.76 -45.85
N ASP A 260 -3.45 4.75 -47.12
CA ASP A 260 -3.56 5.97 -47.94
C ASP A 260 -4.58 6.95 -47.37
N VAL A 261 -5.70 6.43 -46.82
CA VAL A 261 -6.73 7.25 -46.16
C VAL A 261 -6.21 7.81 -44.84
N VAL A 262 -5.42 7.04 -44.08
CA VAL A 262 -4.78 7.51 -42.84
C VAL A 262 -3.84 8.68 -43.12
N GLU A 263 -2.94 8.54 -44.09
CA GLU A 263 -2.00 9.62 -44.46
C GLU A 263 -2.73 10.86 -44.98
N GLU A 264 -3.78 10.70 -45.78
CA GLU A 264 -4.60 11.83 -46.24
C GLU A 264 -5.31 12.53 -45.07
N ILE A 265 -5.84 11.80 -44.09
CA ILE A 265 -6.45 12.41 -42.89
C ILE A 265 -5.40 13.16 -42.08
N ILE A 266 -4.22 12.56 -41.85
CA ILE A 266 -3.11 13.20 -41.10
C ILE A 266 -2.65 14.48 -41.79
N ASN A 267 -2.49 14.46 -43.11
CA ASN A 267 -2.16 15.65 -43.90
C ASN A 267 -3.21 16.76 -43.76
N ARG A 268 -4.51 16.41 -43.74
CA ARG A 268 -5.60 17.38 -43.53
C ARG A 268 -5.63 17.97 -42.13
N MET A 269 -5.19 17.22 -41.12
CA MET A 269 -5.14 17.71 -39.74
C MET A 269 -4.12 18.85 -39.56
N ARG A 270 -3.11 18.96 -40.44
CA ARG A 270 -2.06 20.00 -40.40
C ARG A 270 -1.37 20.08 -39.03
N LEU A 271 -0.81 18.96 -38.57
CA LEU A 271 -0.17 18.87 -37.25
C LEU A 271 1.09 19.76 -37.15
N ASP A 272 1.77 19.98 -38.28
CA ASP A 272 2.98 20.79 -38.41
C ASP A 272 2.81 22.27 -38.04
N VAL A 273 1.60 22.82 -38.17
CA VAL A 273 1.27 24.20 -37.78
C VAL A 273 0.60 24.30 -36.40
N ARG A 274 0.25 23.17 -35.80
CA ARG A 274 -0.46 23.08 -34.51
C ARG A 274 0.52 22.96 -33.33
N THR A 275 1.43 23.92 -33.24
CA THR A 275 2.59 23.86 -32.34
C THR A 275 2.43 24.63 -31.03
N GLU A 276 1.34 25.38 -30.84
CA GLU A 276 1.14 26.12 -29.59
C GLU A 276 0.79 25.15 -28.44
N THR A 277 1.33 25.43 -27.26
CA THR A 277 1.11 24.64 -26.04
C THR A 277 0.60 25.49 -24.87
N GLN A 278 0.41 26.80 -25.06
CA GLN A 278 -0.07 27.68 -23.99
C GLN A 278 -0.88 28.88 -24.51
N LEU A 279 -1.84 29.32 -23.71
CA LEU A 279 -2.59 30.57 -23.84
C LEU A 279 -2.63 31.28 -22.50
N ILE A 280 -2.40 32.58 -22.48
CA ILE A 280 -2.51 33.40 -21.28
C ILE A 280 -3.47 34.55 -21.59
N LEU A 281 -4.46 34.76 -20.73
CA LEU A 281 -5.35 35.92 -20.84
C LEU A 281 -4.57 37.17 -20.45
N SER A 282 -4.39 38.07 -21.41
CA SER A 282 -3.81 39.40 -21.16
C SER A 282 -4.78 40.26 -20.35
N GLU A 283 -4.27 41.28 -19.64
CA GLU A 283 -5.10 42.27 -18.92
C GLU A 283 -6.08 42.94 -19.88
N THR A 284 -7.32 42.45 -19.89
CA THR A 284 -8.40 42.86 -20.77
C THR A 284 -9.69 42.90 -19.95
N ASN A 285 -10.72 43.59 -20.44
CA ASN A 285 -12.06 43.60 -19.82
C ASN A 285 -12.87 42.32 -20.10
N GLU A 286 -12.24 41.27 -20.63
CA GLU A 286 -12.93 40.01 -20.94
C GLU A 286 -13.20 39.21 -19.65
N ASP A 287 -14.38 38.62 -19.55
CA ASP A 287 -14.72 37.71 -18.47
C ASP A 287 -13.86 36.43 -18.57
N GLY A 288 -12.98 36.23 -17.60
CA GLY A 288 -11.97 35.17 -17.65
C GLY A 288 -12.54 33.74 -17.65
N LEU A 289 -13.68 33.51 -17.00
CA LEU A 289 -14.33 32.19 -16.98
C LEU A 289 -14.98 31.87 -18.33
N ASN A 290 -15.62 32.86 -18.96
CA ASN A 290 -16.14 32.73 -20.32
C ASN A 290 -15.00 32.55 -21.34
N TRP A 291 -13.90 33.27 -21.19
CA TRP A 291 -12.70 33.08 -22.01
C TRP A 291 -12.16 31.66 -21.89
N LEU A 292 -12.02 31.14 -20.66
CA LEU A 292 -11.59 29.77 -20.42
C LEU A 292 -12.53 28.76 -21.10
N SER A 293 -13.84 28.89 -20.84
CA SER A 293 -14.84 27.98 -21.40
C SER A 293 -14.78 27.93 -22.93
N ARG A 294 -14.70 29.09 -23.59
CA ARG A 294 -14.58 29.18 -25.05
C ARG A 294 -13.33 28.49 -25.59
N ASN A 295 -12.16 28.81 -25.04
CA ASN A 295 -10.88 28.30 -25.55
C ASN A 295 -10.71 26.80 -25.27
N ILE A 296 -11.05 26.33 -24.06
CA ILE A 296 -10.99 24.90 -23.71
C ILE A 296 -11.94 24.10 -24.60
N THR A 297 -13.16 24.60 -24.85
CA THR A 297 -14.11 23.94 -25.76
C THR A 297 -13.54 23.85 -27.18
N ALA A 298 -12.95 24.94 -27.70
CA ALA A 298 -12.35 24.96 -29.03
C ALA A 298 -11.17 23.98 -29.15
N ILE A 299 -10.29 23.92 -28.14
CA ILE A 299 -9.15 22.99 -28.08
C ILE A 299 -9.65 21.54 -28.00
N ASN A 300 -10.54 21.23 -27.05
CA ASN A 300 -11.08 19.87 -26.88
C ASN A 300 -11.81 19.36 -28.12
N TYR A 301 -12.44 20.27 -28.89
CA TYR A 301 -13.15 19.90 -30.10
C TYR A 301 -12.25 19.93 -31.34
N GLY A 302 -10.94 20.20 -31.23
CA GLY A 302 -10.03 20.28 -32.36
C GLY A 302 -10.33 21.42 -33.34
N GLN A 303 -11.01 22.47 -32.85
CA GLN A 303 -11.42 23.63 -33.65
C GLN A 303 -10.40 24.77 -33.60
N ASP A 304 -9.61 24.88 -32.53
CA ASP A 304 -8.51 25.84 -32.49
C ASP A 304 -7.39 25.36 -33.42
N SER A 305 -7.02 26.17 -34.42
CA SER A 305 -6.03 25.82 -35.45
C SER A 305 -4.59 25.79 -34.96
N ARG A 306 -4.32 26.27 -33.74
CA ARG A 306 -2.97 26.39 -33.17
C ARG A 306 -2.57 25.20 -32.30
N PHE A 307 -3.54 24.41 -31.84
CA PHE A 307 -3.35 23.31 -30.89
C PHE A 307 -3.58 21.94 -31.54
N SER A 308 -2.74 20.97 -31.16
CA SER A 308 -2.91 19.56 -31.51
C SER A 308 -3.91 18.86 -30.56
N ILE A 309 -4.12 17.55 -30.72
CA ILE A 309 -5.02 16.77 -29.87
C ILE A 309 -4.42 16.72 -28.45
N PRO A 310 -5.15 17.17 -27.41
CA PRO A 310 -4.62 17.20 -26.06
C PRO A 310 -4.54 15.80 -25.44
N GLN A 311 -3.41 15.50 -24.81
CA GLN A 311 -3.28 14.42 -23.82
C GLN A 311 -3.78 14.90 -22.45
N ARG A 312 -3.33 16.08 -22.03
CA ARG A 312 -3.70 16.77 -20.79
C ARG A 312 -3.84 18.27 -21.05
N VAL A 313 -4.81 18.89 -20.37
CA VAL A 313 -5.00 20.35 -20.36
C VAL A 313 -4.86 20.84 -18.93
N THR A 314 -3.92 21.75 -18.68
CA THR A 314 -3.80 22.46 -17.40
C THR A 314 -4.43 23.83 -17.51
N VAL A 315 -5.33 24.15 -16.59
CA VAL A 315 -6.08 25.39 -16.54
C VAL A 315 -5.60 26.18 -15.32
N PHE A 316 -5.14 27.39 -15.57
CA PHE A 316 -4.69 28.33 -14.56
C PHE A 316 -5.79 29.33 -14.28
N VAL A 317 -6.11 29.52 -13.00
CA VAL A 317 -7.20 30.38 -12.54
C VAL A 317 -6.75 31.24 -11.36
N PRO A 318 -7.11 32.54 -11.31
CA PRO A 318 -6.92 33.36 -10.12
C PRO A 318 -7.56 32.76 -8.88
N GLU A 319 -6.92 32.95 -7.73
CA GLU A 319 -7.44 32.49 -6.43
C GLU A 319 -8.87 33.03 -6.16
N THR A 320 -9.18 34.24 -6.66
CA THR A 320 -10.50 34.85 -6.54
C THR A 320 -11.60 34.16 -7.37
N ALA A 321 -11.23 33.35 -8.36
CA ALA A 321 -12.17 32.67 -9.25
C ALA A 321 -12.63 31.32 -8.67
N VAL A 322 -11.78 30.66 -7.89
CA VAL A 322 -12.03 29.32 -7.34
C VAL A 322 -12.53 29.44 -5.90
N ARG A 323 -13.39 28.50 -5.48
CA ARG A 323 -13.78 28.38 -4.08
C ARG A 323 -12.53 28.16 -3.21
N ARG A 324 -12.36 28.99 -2.18
CA ARG A 324 -11.19 28.94 -1.30
C ARG A 324 -11.01 27.54 -0.69
N SER A 325 -9.76 27.14 -0.57
CA SER A 325 -9.32 25.95 0.15
C SER A 325 -8.24 26.35 1.15
N PRO A 326 -8.17 25.71 2.33
CA PRO A 326 -7.04 25.86 3.25
C PRO A 326 -5.74 25.23 2.70
N TYR A 327 -5.82 24.44 1.62
CA TYR A 327 -4.70 23.75 1.00
C TYR A 327 -4.45 24.27 -0.41
N GLU A 328 -3.21 24.16 -0.87
CA GLU A 328 -2.89 24.40 -2.27
C GLU A 328 -3.34 23.19 -3.09
N LEU A 329 -4.47 23.32 -3.80
CA LEU A 329 -5.09 22.18 -4.49
C LEU A 329 -4.84 22.21 -6.01
N SER A 330 -4.42 21.08 -6.54
CA SER A 330 -4.59 20.72 -7.95
C SER A 330 -5.87 19.89 -8.09
N ILE A 331 -6.88 20.41 -8.79
CA ILE A 331 -8.14 19.69 -9.01
C ILE A 331 -8.06 18.99 -10.35
N ILE A 332 -8.25 17.67 -10.37
CA ILE A 332 -8.06 16.83 -11.56
C ILE A 332 -9.40 16.24 -11.98
N ASP A 333 -9.90 16.65 -13.14
CA ASP A 333 -11.04 16.01 -13.81
C ASP A 333 -10.52 14.92 -14.75
N THR A 334 -10.72 13.67 -14.38
CA THR A 334 -10.25 12.54 -15.19
C THR A 334 -11.21 12.24 -16.35
N LYS A 335 -10.68 11.66 -17.43
CA LYS A 335 -11.54 11.05 -18.46
C LYS A 335 -12.40 9.99 -17.80
N GLY A 336 -13.71 10.03 -18.03
CA GLY A 336 -14.57 9.05 -17.38
C GLY A 336 -14.35 7.63 -17.89
N MET A 337 -14.74 6.67 -17.08
CA MET A 337 -14.45 5.26 -17.31
C MET A 337 -15.33 4.69 -18.43
N HIS A 338 -14.71 3.94 -19.34
CA HIS A 338 -15.36 3.22 -20.41
C HIS A 338 -14.71 1.84 -20.57
N VAL A 339 -15.48 0.78 -20.35
CA VAL A 339 -15.13 -0.63 -20.60
C VAL A 339 -14.04 -1.21 -19.68
N THR A 340 -12.96 -0.48 -19.38
CA THR A 340 -11.90 -0.92 -18.46
C THR A 340 -11.61 0.08 -17.35
N THR A 341 -11.38 -0.45 -16.15
CA THR A 341 -10.88 0.28 -14.97
C THR A 341 -9.36 0.17 -14.84
N GLU A 342 -8.72 -0.71 -15.61
CA GLU A 342 -7.27 -0.90 -15.62
C GLU A 342 -6.61 0.15 -16.49
N ARG A 343 -6.35 1.32 -15.90
CA ARG A 343 -5.64 2.41 -16.55
C ARG A 343 -4.49 2.88 -15.68
N SER A 344 -3.32 3.03 -16.28
CA SER A 344 -2.08 3.44 -15.59
C SER A 344 -2.18 4.86 -15.01
N ASP A 345 -2.93 5.75 -15.65
CA ASP A 345 -3.17 7.11 -15.16
C ASP A 345 -3.98 7.12 -13.85
N LEU A 346 -5.06 6.32 -13.77
CA LEU A 346 -5.86 6.19 -12.54
C LEU A 346 -5.05 5.53 -11.42
N GLN A 347 -4.27 4.49 -11.73
CA GLN A 347 -3.40 3.84 -10.75
C GLN A 347 -2.34 4.80 -10.19
N ALA A 348 -1.75 5.67 -11.03
CA ALA A 348 -0.79 6.66 -10.58
C ALA A 348 -1.41 7.65 -9.57
N LEU A 349 -2.64 8.12 -9.84
CA LEU A 349 -3.38 9.01 -8.92
C LEU A 349 -3.70 8.30 -7.60
N MET A 350 -4.06 7.03 -7.64
CA MET A 350 -4.43 6.25 -6.45
C MET A 350 -3.21 5.84 -5.60
N ASN A 351 -2.04 5.70 -6.22
CA ASN A 351 -0.78 5.41 -5.53
C ASN A 351 -0.12 6.66 -4.94
N ASP A 352 -0.45 7.85 -5.44
CA ASP A 352 0.03 9.10 -4.87
C ASP A 352 -0.57 9.34 -3.47
N GLN A 353 0.32 9.42 -2.47
CA GLN A 353 -0.05 9.63 -1.07
C GLN A 353 -0.67 11.02 -0.82
N ARG A 354 -0.47 11.98 -1.73
CA ARG A 354 -0.99 13.36 -1.62
C ARG A 354 -2.30 13.58 -2.37
N THR A 355 -2.78 12.57 -3.09
CA THR A 355 -4.02 12.64 -3.86
C THR A 355 -5.22 12.13 -3.05
N LEU A 356 -6.25 12.96 -2.91
CA LEU A 356 -7.59 12.54 -2.50
C LEU A 356 -8.36 12.10 -3.75
N THR A 357 -8.75 10.83 -3.79
CA THR A 357 -9.57 10.27 -4.88
C THR A 357 -11.06 10.42 -4.55
N VAL A 358 -11.77 11.18 -5.38
CA VAL A 358 -13.22 11.37 -5.31
C VAL A 358 -13.87 10.48 -6.38
N LEU A 359 -14.42 9.35 -5.94
CA LEU A 359 -15.15 8.40 -6.79
C LEU A 359 -16.59 8.87 -6.95
N CYS A 360 -16.99 9.24 -8.17
CA CYS A 360 -18.34 9.69 -8.49
C CYS A 360 -19.21 8.55 -9.01
N CYS A 361 -20.41 8.41 -8.44
CA CYS A 361 -21.46 7.50 -8.91
C CYS A 361 -22.83 8.19 -8.95
N GLY A 362 -23.79 7.60 -9.67
CA GLY A 362 -25.18 8.06 -9.64
C GLY A 362 -25.87 7.60 -8.35
N PHE A 363 -26.97 8.27 -7.98
CA PHE A 363 -27.66 7.94 -6.73
C PHE A 363 -28.35 6.58 -6.74
N ASN A 364 -29.00 6.23 -7.85
CA ASN A 364 -29.78 4.99 -7.93
C ASN A 364 -28.91 3.73 -8.02
N ASP A 365 -27.68 3.86 -8.52
CA ASP A 365 -26.73 2.76 -8.69
C ASP A 365 -25.59 2.79 -7.67
N ALA A 366 -25.53 3.77 -6.77
CA ALA A 366 -24.47 3.88 -5.76
C ALA A 366 -24.32 2.57 -4.95
N PRO A 367 -23.08 2.07 -4.76
CA PRO A 367 -21.79 2.71 -5.04
C PRO A 367 -21.33 2.71 -6.52
N GLY A 368 -22.09 2.08 -7.41
CA GLY A 368 -21.82 1.99 -8.84
C GLY A 368 -20.86 0.84 -9.17
N ALA A 369 -21.07 0.18 -10.31
CA ALA A 369 -20.25 -0.97 -10.71
C ALA A 369 -18.77 -0.62 -10.92
N ASP A 370 -18.48 0.50 -11.58
CA ASP A 370 -17.09 0.89 -11.88
C ASP A 370 -16.32 1.40 -10.65
N PRO A 371 -16.88 2.28 -9.78
CA PRO A 371 -16.23 2.61 -8.50
C PRO A 371 -16.00 1.39 -7.62
N MET A 372 -16.98 0.47 -7.55
CA MET A 372 -16.84 -0.79 -6.82
C MET A 372 -15.70 -1.64 -7.37
N LYS A 373 -15.58 -1.76 -8.70
CA LYS A 373 -14.48 -2.49 -9.33
C LYS A 373 -13.12 -1.84 -9.04
N LEU A 374 -13.02 -0.51 -9.08
CA LEU A 374 -11.79 0.21 -8.71
C LEU A 374 -11.41 -0.04 -7.24
N MET A 375 -12.36 0.03 -6.32
CA MET A 375 -12.09 -0.21 -4.89
C MET A 375 -11.64 -1.65 -4.62
N LYS A 376 -12.23 -2.65 -5.29
CA LYS A 376 -11.75 -4.04 -5.24
C LYS A 376 -10.32 -4.16 -5.74
N GLN A 377 -9.99 -3.52 -6.86
CA GLN A 377 -8.64 -3.50 -7.40
C GLN A 377 -7.63 -2.85 -6.43
N ILE A 378 -8.00 -1.77 -5.73
CA ILE A 378 -7.15 -1.17 -4.67
C ILE A 378 -6.82 -2.21 -3.59
N SER A 379 -7.86 -2.89 -3.09
CA SER A 379 -7.73 -3.86 -2.02
C SER A 379 -6.91 -5.08 -2.46
N GLU A 380 -7.18 -5.62 -3.65
CA GLU A 380 -6.45 -6.76 -4.23
C GLU A 380 -4.97 -6.45 -4.50
N LEU A 381 -4.65 -5.20 -4.86
CA LEU A 381 -3.26 -4.74 -5.06
C LEU A 381 -2.54 -4.43 -3.73
N GLY A 382 -3.22 -4.55 -2.59
CA GLY A 382 -2.65 -4.23 -1.27
C GLY A 382 -2.34 -2.75 -1.08
N SER A 383 -3.03 -1.86 -1.81
CA SER A 383 -2.86 -0.41 -1.65
C SER A 383 -3.58 0.08 -0.40
N ASP A 384 -2.93 0.94 0.38
CA ASP A 384 -3.44 1.46 1.64
C ASP A 384 -4.37 2.68 1.49
N ALA A 385 -4.82 2.98 0.28
CA ALA A 385 -5.56 4.21 -0.03
C ALA A 385 -6.87 4.31 0.75
N ILE A 386 -7.58 3.19 0.93
CA ILE A 386 -8.86 3.15 1.64
C ILE A 386 -8.62 3.27 3.15
N GLU A 387 -7.68 2.51 3.69
CA GLU A 387 -7.30 2.51 5.11
C GLU A 387 -6.80 3.88 5.55
N ARG A 388 -6.04 4.57 4.69
CA ARG A 388 -5.55 5.94 4.92
C ARG A 388 -6.54 7.03 4.54
N ARG A 389 -7.80 6.68 4.26
CA ARG A 389 -8.89 7.63 3.93
C ARG A 389 -8.56 8.58 2.78
N ARG A 390 -7.79 8.09 1.80
CA ARG A 390 -7.45 8.79 0.54
C ARG A 390 -8.51 8.60 -0.54
N VAL A 391 -9.62 7.94 -0.23
CA VAL A 391 -10.74 7.68 -1.15
C VAL A 391 -12.05 8.13 -0.50
N VAL A 392 -12.87 8.86 -1.25
CA VAL A 392 -14.21 9.31 -0.88
C VAL A 392 -15.16 8.93 -2.01
N LEU A 393 -16.33 8.37 -1.68
CA LEU A 393 -17.40 8.17 -2.66
C LEU A 393 -18.32 9.39 -2.63
N LEU A 394 -18.44 10.07 -3.77
CA LEU A 394 -19.37 11.16 -3.97
C LEU A 394 -20.54 10.68 -4.85
N VAL A 395 -21.68 10.52 -4.22
CA VAL A 395 -22.94 10.18 -4.88
C VAL A 395 -23.55 11.45 -5.46
N LEU A 396 -24.02 11.38 -6.72
CA LEU A 396 -24.58 12.51 -7.47
C LEU A 396 -26.08 12.27 -7.79
N PRO A 397 -26.99 12.66 -6.88
CA PRO A 397 -28.43 12.64 -7.12
C PRO A 397 -28.87 13.60 -8.23
N GLN A 398 -29.90 13.19 -8.98
CA GLN A 398 -30.54 14.00 -10.01
C GLN A 398 -32.03 14.17 -9.71
N GLY A 399 -32.49 15.41 -9.71
CA GLY A 399 -33.89 15.74 -9.43
C GLY A 399 -34.34 15.20 -8.08
N ASP A 400 -35.50 14.56 -8.04
CA ASP A 400 -36.16 14.04 -6.83
C ASP A 400 -35.77 12.58 -6.49
N GLN A 401 -34.67 12.06 -7.02
CA GLN A 401 -34.20 10.69 -6.78
C GLN A 401 -34.10 10.35 -5.28
N ALA A 402 -33.63 11.30 -4.47
CA ALA A 402 -33.50 11.13 -3.03
C ALA A 402 -34.85 10.94 -2.34
N MET A 403 -35.94 11.47 -2.90
CA MET A 403 -37.30 11.34 -2.35
C MET A 403 -38.04 10.09 -2.84
N LYS A 404 -37.45 9.35 -3.79
CA LYS A 404 -38.04 8.17 -4.44
C LYS A 404 -37.43 6.84 -4.00
N ILE A 405 -36.38 6.89 -3.20
CA ILE A 405 -35.82 5.70 -2.56
C ILE A 405 -36.82 5.16 -1.53
N ILE A 406 -36.76 3.87 -1.27
CA ILE A 406 -37.52 3.22 -0.20
C ILE A 406 -36.55 2.62 0.80
N ASP A 407 -36.89 2.65 2.07
CA ASP A 407 -36.16 1.95 3.11
C ASP A 407 -36.52 0.45 3.14
N ASP A 408 -35.89 -0.30 4.06
CA ASP A 408 -36.13 -1.75 4.21
C ASP A 408 -37.56 -2.08 4.68
N SER A 409 -38.29 -1.10 5.21
CA SER A 409 -39.70 -1.23 5.60
C SER A 409 -40.66 -0.94 4.44
N GLY A 410 -40.14 -0.44 3.31
CA GLY A 410 -40.91 -0.07 2.12
C GLY A 410 -41.52 1.32 2.19
N GLU A 411 -41.12 2.14 3.16
CA GLU A 411 -41.59 3.52 3.30
C GLU A 411 -40.70 4.51 2.54
N PRO A 412 -41.28 5.57 1.94
CA PRO A 412 -40.51 6.64 1.32
C PRO A 412 -39.86 7.54 2.39
N PRO A 413 -38.75 8.21 2.07
CA PRO A 413 -38.08 9.10 3.01
C PRO A 413 -38.91 10.35 3.33
N GLU A 414 -38.78 10.79 4.58
CA GLU A 414 -39.41 12.01 5.09
C GLU A 414 -38.74 13.30 4.58
N SER A 415 -37.47 13.23 4.17
CA SER A 415 -36.69 14.36 3.65
C SER A 415 -35.58 13.91 2.69
N VAL A 416 -34.97 14.85 1.98
CA VAL A 416 -33.81 14.58 1.10
C VAL A 416 -32.65 14.03 1.92
N GLU A 417 -32.39 14.59 3.10
CA GLU A 417 -31.34 14.10 4.01
C GLU A 417 -31.62 12.68 4.50
N HIS A 418 -32.89 12.35 4.78
CA HIS A 418 -33.28 10.98 5.12
C HIS A 418 -33.04 10.04 3.93
N GLY A 419 -33.40 10.45 2.71
CA GLY A 419 -33.11 9.70 1.49
C GLY A 419 -31.61 9.44 1.27
N TYR A 420 -30.77 10.44 1.56
CA TYR A 420 -29.30 10.27 1.53
C TYR A 420 -28.82 9.29 2.60
N ALA A 421 -29.38 9.33 3.82
CA ALA A 421 -29.02 8.41 4.89
C ALA A 421 -29.38 6.96 4.55
N ILE A 422 -30.56 6.71 3.97
CA ILE A 422 -30.97 5.37 3.50
C ILE A 422 -29.98 4.87 2.45
N ARG A 423 -29.64 5.71 1.45
CA ARG A 423 -28.68 5.32 0.41
C ARG A 423 -27.29 5.07 0.99
N ALA A 424 -26.84 5.86 1.97
CA ALA A 424 -25.55 5.67 2.62
C ALA A 424 -25.47 4.32 3.33
N ALA A 425 -26.54 3.90 4.02
CA ALA A 425 -26.61 2.58 4.66
C ALA A 425 -26.52 1.45 3.63
N GLN A 426 -27.30 1.53 2.54
CA GLN A 426 -27.25 0.53 1.45
C GLN A 426 -25.86 0.45 0.78
N VAL A 427 -25.16 1.58 0.68
CA VAL A 427 -23.77 1.61 0.20
C VAL A 427 -22.83 0.94 1.20
N GLU A 428 -22.97 1.19 2.50
CA GLU A 428 -22.15 0.54 3.54
C GLU A 428 -22.33 -0.98 3.51
N ASP A 429 -23.56 -1.48 3.41
CA ASP A 429 -23.86 -2.90 3.29
C ASP A 429 -23.18 -3.52 2.06
N SER A 430 -23.28 -2.83 0.91
CA SER A 430 -22.63 -3.26 -0.33
C SER A 430 -21.10 -3.31 -0.23
N LEU A 431 -20.49 -2.39 0.54
CA LEU A 431 -19.03 -2.37 0.78
C LEU A 431 -18.61 -3.54 1.69
N VAL A 432 -19.38 -3.80 2.75
CA VAL A 432 -19.13 -4.92 3.68
C VAL A 432 -19.24 -6.25 2.96
N GLU A 433 -20.29 -6.47 2.15
CA GLU A 433 -20.45 -7.67 1.34
C GLU A 433 -19.28 -7.88 0.35
N ALA A 434 -18.73 -6.79 -0.17
CA ALA A 434 -17.59 -6.80 -1.07
C ALA A 434 -16.24 -6.99 -0.37
N GLY A 435 -16.20 -7.03 0.97
CA GLY A 435 -14.96 -7.10 1.76
C GLY A 435 -14.14 -5.81 1.70
N ILE A 436 -14.74 -4.68 1.36
CA ILE A 436 -14.09 -3.38 1.25
C ILE A 436 -14.22 -2.66 2.60
N GLY A 437 -13.12 -2.04 3.06
CA GLY A 437 -13.11 -1.24 4.29
C GLY A 437 -14.09 -0.05 4.24
N ARG A 438 -14.44 0.47 5.43
CA ARG A 438 -15.30 1.66 5.53
C ARG A 438 -14.71 2.85 4.80
N LEU A 439 -15.54 3.50 3.98
CA LEU A 439 -15.18 4.67 3.21
C LEU A 439 -16.16 5.83 3.48
N PRO A 440 -15.71 7.10 3.49
CA PRO A 440 -16.60 8.25 3.55
C PRO A 440 -17.51 8.34 2.31
N VAL A 441 -18.82 8.43 2.53
CA VAL A 441 -19.83 8.63 1.48
C VAL A 441 -20.42 10.04 1.61
N LEU A 442 -20.30 10.83 0.55
CA LEU A 442 -20.85 12.18 0.43
C LEU A 442 -21.93 12.22 -0.65
N PHE A 443 -22.84 13.18 -0.56
CA PHE A 443 -23.91 13.38 -1.54
C PHE A 443 -23.87 14.82 -2.03
N PHE A 444 -24.10 15.01 -3.34
CA PHE A 444 -24.20 16.34 -3.92
C PHE A 444 -25.15 16.42 -5.12
N ASN A 445 -26.32 17.00 -4.89
CA ASN A 445 -27.24 17.47 -5.92
C ASN A 445 -26.84 18.89 -6.33
N ALA A 446 -26.34 19.06 -7.56
CA ALA A 446 -25.83 20.33 -8.06
C ALA A 446 -26.87 21.47 -8.15
N ILE A 447 -28.17 21.17 -7.99
CA ILE A 447 -29.25 22.14 -8.06
C ILE A 447 -29.74 22.52 -6.65
N GLU A 448 -29.88 21.55 -5.76
CA GLU A 448 -30.55 21.71 -4.47
C GLU A 448 -29.56 21.87 -3.30
N ASP A 449 -28.39 21.24 -3.38
CA ASP A 449 -27.45 21.18 -2.26
C ASP A 449 -26.49 22.38 -2.21
N SER A 450 -26.08 22.71 -0.98
CA SER A 450 -25.07 23.73 -0.73
C SER A 450 -23.67 23.24 -1.12
N ALA A 451 -23.19 23.71 -2.27
CA ALA A 451 -21.81 23.47 -2.72
C ALA A 451 -20.72 23.82 -1.69
N PRO A 452 -20.77 24.95 -0.94
CA PRO A 452 -19.78 25.22 0.11
C PRO A 452 -19.68 24.09 1.15
N LYS A 453 -20.81 23.53 1.59
CA LYS A 453 -20.85 22.49 2.63
C LYS A 453 -20.08 21.24 2.19
N VAL A 454 -20.34 20.75 0.98
CA VAL A 454 -19.68 19.55 0.45
C VAL A 454 -18.21 19.83 0.14
N TRP A 455 -17.88 21.03 -0.35
CA TRP A 455 -16.50 21.43 -0.54
C TRP A 455 -15.70 21.44 0.77
N ASP A 456 -16.27 21.94 1.86
CA ASP A 456 -15.63 21.92 3.17
C ASP A 456 -15.41 20.49 3.68
N GLN A 457 -16.35 19.57 3.42
CA GLN A 457 -16.19 18.14 3.72
C GLN A 457 -15.03 17.51 2.92
N LEU A 458 -14.91 17.82 1.63
CA LEU A 458 -13.79 17.34 0.81
C LEU A 458 -12.44 17.88 1.30
N ASN A 459 -12.37 19.17 1.66
CA ASN A 459 -11.15 19.75 2.26
C ASN A 459 -10.84 19.12 3.62
N HIS A 460 -11.84 18.81 4.42
CA HIS A 460 -11.64 18.08 5.68
C HIS A 460 -10.95 16.74 5.45
N HIS A 461 -11.30 16.00 4.39
CA HIS A 461 -10.62 14.75 4.03
C HIS A 461 -9.16 14.97 3.59
N VAL A 462 -8.85 16.03 2.84
CA VAL A 462 -7.45 16.41 2.57
C VAL A 462 -6.71 16.69 3.89
N GLY A 463 -7.35 17.36 4.83
CA GLY A 463 -6.81 17.60 6.16
C GLY A 463 -6.52 16.34 6.96
N ILE A 464 -7.40 15.32 6.88
CA ILE A 464 -7.17 14.01 7.51
C ILE A 464 -5.90 13.34 6.97
N ILE A 465 -5.68 13.38 5.66
CA ILE A 465 -4.47 12.80 5.02
C ILE A 465 -3.21 13.45 5.60
N ARG A 466 -3.22 14.78 5.72
CA ARG A 466 -2.10 15.54 6.26
C ARG A 466 -1.91 15.30 7.76
N GLN A 467 -3.00 15.30 8.53
CA GLN A 467 -3.00 15.07 9.97
C GLN A 467 -2.43 13.69 10.32
N TYR A 468 -2.73 12.65 9.54
CA TYR A 468 -2.13 11.33 9.71
C TYR A 468 -0.59 11.38 9.67
N GLN A 469 -0.01 12.19 8.77
CA GLN A 469 1.44 12.34 8.65
C GLN A 469 2.04 13.19 9.78
N VAL A 470 1.31 14.20 10.27
CA VAL A 470 1.67 14.94 11.49
C VAL A 470 1.76 14.00 12.69
N GLU A 471 0.73 13.18 12.91
CA GLU A 471 0.71 12.21 14.01
C GLU A 471 1.77 11.13 13.84
N ARG A 472 2.00 10.66 12.61
CA ARG A 472 3.07 9.70 12.32
C ARG A 472 4.44 10.28 12.66
N LEU A 473 4.73 11.50 12.22
CA LEU A 473 5.98 12.18 12.56
C LEU A 473 6.12 12.33 14.07
N ALA A 474 5.09 12.80 14.76
CA ALA A 474 5.10 12.95 16.22
C ALA A 474 5.36 11.63 16.95
N ARG A 475 4.76 10.52 16.51
CA ARG A 475 5.04 9.18 17.06
C ARG A 475 6.50 8.79 16.91
N PHE A 476 7.09 8.98 15.73
CA PHE A 476 8.50 8.62 15.52
C PHE A 476 9.48 9.58 16.20
N VAL A 477 9.10 10.85 16.40
CA VAL A 477 9.83 11.77 17.28
C VAL A 477 9.83 11.23 18.72
N GLY A 478 8.68 10.77 19.23
CA GLY A 478 8.61 10.11 20.54
C GLY A 478 9.48 8.85 20.62
N LEU A 479 9.37 7.94 19.65
CA LEU A 479 10.20 6.73 19.58
C LEU A 479 11.70 7.03 19.50
N SER A 480 12.09 8.13 18.86
CA SER A 480 13.50 8.56 18.84
C SER A 480 14.01 8.94 20.23
N GLU A 481 13.15 9.59 21.03
CA GLU A 481 13.48 9.99 22.39
C GLU A 481 13.55 8.78 23.32
N ASP A 482 12.61 7.85 23.17
CA ASP A 482 12.60 6.59 23.92
C ASP A 482 13.82 5.73 23.60
N LEU A 483 14.22 5.63 22.32
CA LEU A 483 15.40 4.86 21.92
C LEU A 483 16.69 5.42 22.54
N VAL A 484 16.82 6.75 22.58
CA VAL A 484 18.00 7.42 23.15
C VAL A 484 18.00 7.34 24.68
N THR A 485 16.85 7.50 25.32
CA THR A 485 16.75 7.55 26.80
C THR A 485 16.76 6.16 27.43
N ASN A 486 16.23 5.15 26.74
CA ASN A 486 16.08 3.78 27.24
C ASN A 486 16.87 2.77 26.38
N ALA A 487 18.10 3.13 25.99
CA ALA A 487 18.93 2.33 25.10
C ALA A 487 19.14 0.89 25.59
N ASP A 488 19.28 0.67 26.90
CA ASP A 488 19.45 -0.67 27.49
C ASP A 488 18.25 -1.58 27.25
N ALA A 489 17.04 -1.07 27.50
CA ALA A 489 15.80 -1.80 27.26
C ALA A 489 15.64 -2.12 25.77
N ALA A 490 15.97 -1.15 24.90
CA ALA A 490 15.96 -1.36 23.45
C ALA A 490 16.97 -2.44 23.01
N ARG A 491 18.17 -2.49 23.60
CA ARG A 491 19.18 -3.53 23.33
C ARG A 491 18.68 -4.91 23.72
N ILE A 492 18.08 -5.05 24.90
CA ILE A 492 17.49 -6.32 25.36
C ILE A 492 16.40 -6.78 24.41
N GLN A 493 15.51 -5.89 23.98
CA GLN A 493 14.45 -6.24 23.06
C GLN A 493 14.99 -6.67 21.68
N GLN A 494 15.98 -5.96 21.14
CA GLN A 494 16.62 -6.36 19.87
C GLN A 494 17.35 -7.70 19.99
N ALA A 495 17.98 -7.98 21.13
CA ALA A 495 18.59 -9.28 21.39
C ALA A 495 17.53 -10.39 21.39
N ARG A 496 16.36 -10.18 22.01
CA ARG A 496 15.24 -11.14 21.98
C ARG A 496 14.70 -11.36 20.56
N VAL A 497 14.55 -10.31 19.75
CA VAL A 497 14.18 -10.42 18.32
C VAL A 497 15.18 -11.29 17.56
N ALA A 498 16.47 -11.07 17.77
CA ALA A 498 17.52 -11.87 17.13
C ALA A 498 17.48 -13.35 17.57
N ILE A 499 17.22 -13.63 18.85
CA ILE A 499 17.06 -15.00 19.37
C ILE A 499 15.86 -15.68 18.73
N ALA A 500 14.70 -15.00 18.64
CA ALA A 500 13.50 -15.55 18.02
C ALA A 500 13.71 -15.86 16.52
N ALA A 501 14.37 -14.96 15.79
CA ALA A 501 14.72 -15.18 14.40
C ALA A 501 15.66 -16.39 14.22
N GLU A 502 16.65 -16.53 15.11
CA GLU A 502 17.57 -17.66 15.11
C GLU A 502 16.86 -18.97 15.46
N ALA A 503 15.90 -18.95 16.39
CA ALA A 503 15.06 -20.10 16.74
C ALA A 503 14.23 -20.58 15.54
N LEU A 504 13.60 -19.66 14.80
CA LEU A 504 12.89 -19.98 13.55
C LEU A 504 13.85 -20.57 12.50
N ALA A 505 15.06 -20.02 12.37
CA ALA A 505 16.07 -20.54 11.46
C ALA A 505 16.55 -21.94 11.87
N MET A 506 16.69 -22.21 13.17
CA MET A 506 16.99 -23.54 13.71
C MET A 506 15.86 -24.52 13.45
N ALA A 507 14.61 -24.13 13.70
CA ALA A 507 13.43 -24.94 13.43
C ALA A 507 13.34 -25.36 11.97
N LYS A 508 13.58 -24.43 11.04
CA LYS A 508 13.61 -24.73 9.60
C LYS A 508 14.73 -25.69 9.22
N ALA A 509 15.91 -25.53 9.80
CA ALA A 509 17.08 -26.35 9.49
C ALA A 509 17.03 -27.76 10.10
N TYR A 510 16.48 -27.88 11.31
CA TYR A 510 16.57 -29.09 12.14
C TYR A 510 15.21 -29.72 12.47
N GLY A 511 14.10 -29.20 11.93
CA GLY A 511 12.77 -29.81 12.03
C GLY A 511 12.68 -31.19 11.37
N PRO A 512 13.18 -31.37 10.13
CA PRO A 512 13.22 -32.69 9.51
C PRO A 512 14.19 -33.63 10.24
N LEU A 513 13.64 -34.64 10.90
CA LEU A 513 14.43 -35.68 11.55
C LEU A 513 15.02 -36.64 10.47
N PRO A 514 16.32 -37.01 10.54
CA PRO A 514 16.91 -37.95 9.61
C PRO A 514 16.21 -39.32 9.58
N SER A 515 16.35 -40.04 8.47
CA SER A 515 15.86 -41.41 8.32
C SER A 515 16.49 -42.38 9.31
N SER A 516 15.89 -43.56 9.48
CA SER A 516 16.37 -44.60 10.42
C SER A 516 17.86 -44.90 10.25
N ALA A 517 18.59 -44.78 11.35
CA ALA A 517 20.02 -45.10 11.45
C ALA A 517 20.22 -46.54 11.96
N ARG A 518 19.19 -47.18 12.53
CA ARG A 518 19.24 -48.53 13.06
C ARG A 518 17.85 -49.20 13.06
N PRO A 519 17.74 -50.48 12.66
CA PRO A 519 16.50 -51.23 12.79
C PRO A 519 15.99 -51.31 14.23
N ALA A 520 14.67 -51.13 14.42
CA ALA A 520 14.00 -51.16 15.73
C ALA A 520 14.24 -52.46 16.52
N HIS A 521 14.30 -53.60 15.83
CA HIS A 521 14.45 -54.92 16.45
C HIS A 521 15.91 -55.26 16.82
N GLN A 522 16.90 -54.46 16.41
CA GLN A 522 18.31 -54.80 16.63
C GLN A 522 18.67 -54.92 18.13
N THR A 523 18.02 -54.16 19.01
CA THR A 523 18.22 -54.31 20.46
C THR A 523 17.71 -55.67 20.94
N LEU A 524 16.52 -56.08 20.50
CA LEU A 524 15.96 -57.40 20.80
C LEU A 524 16.89 -58.53 20.33
N ILE A 525 17.45 -58.45 19.11
CA ILE A 525 18.39 -59.45 18.59
C ILE A 525 19.63 -59.59 19.48
N ASN A 526 20.18 -58.46 19.94
CA ASN A 526 21.33 -58.47 20.82
C ASN A 526 21.01 -59.12 22.16
N GLU A 527 19.85 -58.80 22.75
CA GLU A 527 19.39 -59.39 24.02
C GLU A 527 19.08 -60.89 23.90
N ILE A 528 18.56 -61.35 22.76
CA ILE A 528 18.34 -62.80 22.52
C ILE A 528 19.67 -63.55 22.48
N LYS A 529 20.69 -62.99 21.82
CA LYS A 529 22.01 -63.63 21.70
C LYS A 529 22.74 -63.72 23.05
N SER A 530 22.62 -62.70 23.89
CA SER A 530 23.27 -62.64 25.20
C SER A 530 22.48 -63.36 26.30
N GLY A 531 21.14 -63.40 26.20
CA GLY A 531 20.24 -63.89 27.25
C GLY A 531 20.31 -65.39 27.53
N HIS A 532 19.68 -65.80 28.64
CA HIS A 532 19.53 -67.22 28.99
C HIS A 532 18.41 -67.89 28.16
N ALA A 533 18.67 -69.10 27.66
CA ALA A 533 17.72 -69.82 26.82
C ALA A 533 16.35 -70.07 27.49
N SER A 534 16.34 -70.36 28.80
CA SER A 534 15.11 -70.55 29.58
C SER A 534 14.27 -69.27 29.68
N SER A 535 14.90 -68.12 29.83
CA SER A 535 14.28 -66.79 29.86
C SER A 535 13.64 -66.42 28.51
N ILE A 536 14.36 -66.66 27.43
CA ILE A 536 13.88 -66.41 26.06
C ILE A 536 12.68 -67.33 25.77
N ALA A 537 12.78 -68.61 26.09
CA ALA A 537 11.69 -69.57 25.92
C ALA A 537 10.45 -69.22 26.75
N ALA A 538 10.64 -68.76 27.99
CA ALA A 538 9.55 -68.30 28.86
C ALA A 538 8.83 -67.07 28.29
N SER A 539 9.57 -66.16 27.64
CA SER A 539 9.02 -65.00 26.94
C SER A 539 8.26 -65.42 25.67
N ILE A 540 8.84 -66.28 24.83
CA ILE A 540 8.19 -66.80 23.61
C ILE A 540 6.90 -67.54 23.95
N ALA A 541 6.89 -68.38 24.99
CA ALA A 541 5.69 -69.10 25.43
C ALA A 541 4.55 -68.15 25.86
N ARG A 542 4.89 -66.92 26.28
CA ARG A 542 3.98 -65.84 26.65
C ARG A 542 3.83 -64.78 25.56
N ARG A 543 4.24 -65.09 24.33
CA ARG A 543 4.19 -64.18 23.17
C ARG A 543 4.86 -62.83 23.45
N GLY A 544 6.00 -62.85 24.13
CA GLY A 544 6.81 -61.67 24.42
C GLY A 544 6.43 -60.88 25.66
N ALA A 545 5.34 -61.25 26.36
CA ALA A 545 4.87 -60.59 27.58
C ALA A 545 5.38 -61.30 28.85
N TRP A 546 6.70 -61.32 29.05
CA TRP A 546 7.31 -61.81 30.29
C TRP A 546 8.22 -60.74 30.89
N ASP A 547 7.97 -60.36 32.14
CA ASP A 547 8.59 -59.18 32.79
C ASP A 547 10.12 -59.20 32.78
N ASN A 548 10.73 -60.39 32.90
CA ASN A 548 12.18 -60.55 32.92
C ASN A 548 12.83 -60.59 31.52
N PHE A 549 12.04 -60.65 30.44
CA PHE A 549 12.50 -60.57 29.05
C PHE A 549 11.35 -60.07 28.15
N GLU A 550 10.94 -58.81 28.33
CA GLU A 550 9.79 -58.23 27.59
C GLU A 550 10.21 -57.80 26.18
N ILE A 551 9.74 -58.54 25.18
CA ILE A 551 10.11 -58.33 23.77
C ILE A 551 9.65 -56.94 23.28
N PHE A 552 8.45 -56.51 23.68
CA PHE A 552 7.90 -55.21 23.29
C PHE A 552 8.73 -54.03 23.84
N HIS A 553 9.23 -54.16 25.07
CA HIS A 553 10.10 -53.16 25.68
C HIS A 553 11.44 -53.06 24.93
N MET A 554 12.05 -54.18 24.59
CA MET A 554 13.33 -54.20 23.86
C MET A 554 13.23 -53.56 22.47
N ILE A 555 12.11 -53.76 21.77
CA ILE A 555 11.83 -53.08 20.49
C ILE A 555 11.66 -51.57 20.71
N GLY A 556 10.91 -51.17 21.75
CA GLY A 556 10.80 -49.76 22.15
C GLY A 556 12.16 -49.13 22.44
N THR A 557 13.03 -49.81 23.18
CA THR A 557 14.40 -49.39 23.48
C THR A 557 15.25 -49.29 22.21
N GLY A 558 15.04 -50.17 21.23
CA GLY A 558 15.64 -50.06 19.90
C GLY A 558 15.23 -48.78 19.17
N VAL A 559 13.94 -48.45 19.16
CA VAL A 559 13.43 -47.20 18.57
C VAL A 559 13.95 -45.96 19.31
N ARG A 560 13.99 -45.98 20.65
CA ARG A 560 14.62 -44.88 21.44
C ARG A 560 16.08 -44.70 21.11
N THR A 561 16.83 -45.79 20.95
CA THR A 561 18.25 -45.73 20.59
C THR A 561 18.46 -45.15 19.21
N ASP A 562 17.61 -45.52 18.25
CA ASP A 562 17.62 -44.99 16.90
C ASP A 562 17.25 -43.50 16.88
N ALA A 563 16.17 -43.11 17.56
CA ALA A 563 15.78 -41.71 17.74
C ALA A 563 16.91 -40.86 18.33
N ASN A 564 17.61 -41.36 19.35
CA ASN A 564 18.78 -40.67 19.93
C ASN A 564 19.89 -40.45 18.90
N ARG A 565 20.17 -41.41 18.02
CA ARG A 565 21.19 -41.24 16.98
C ARG A 565 20.78 -40.23 15.92
N ARG A 566 19.51 -40.25 15.51
CA ARG A 566 18.96 -39.32 14.51
C ARG A 566 18.99 -37.88 15.02
N SER A 567 18.69 -37.65 16.29
CA SER A 567 18.60 -36.30 16.86
C SER A 567 19.91 -35.75 17.44
N ASN A 568 20.92 -36.60 17.69
CA ASN A 568 22.14 -36.15 18.40
C ASN A 568 22.90 -35.03 17.67
N ASP A 569 23.05 -35.14 16.35
CA ASP A 569 23.74 -34.12 15.54
C ASP A 569 22.95 -32.80 15.51
N HIS A 570 21.63 -32.88 15.34
CA HIS A 570 20.73 -31.71 15.42
C HIS A 570 20.84 -31.01 16.77
N MET A 571 20.81 -31.78 17.86
CA MET A 571 20.96 -31.23 19.22
C MET A 571 22.29 -30.52 19.42
N LEU A 572 23.40 -31.12 18.98
CA LEU A 572 24.73 -30.50 19.08
C LEU A 572 24.76 -29.16 18.33
N LYS A 573 24.15 -29.11 17.14
CA LYS A 573 24.09 -27.89 16.32
C LYS A 573 23.18 -26.82 16.91
N ILE A 574 22.04 -27.21 17.48
CA ILE A 574 21.13 -26.27 18.18
C ILE A 574 21.86 -25.67 19.38
N THR A 575 22.45 -26.50 20.24
CA THR A 575 23.20 -26.03 21.42
C THR A 575 24.36 -25.11 21.03
N GLY A 576 25.13 -25.46 19.99
CA GLY A 576 26.24 -24.61 19.53
C GLY A 576 25.78 -23.25 18.98
N ARG A 577 24.60 -23.16 18.34
CA ARG A 577 24.03 -21.87 17.92
C ARG A 577 23.56 -21.04 19.11
N LEU A 578 22.99 -21.67 20.14
CA LEU A 578 22.63 -20.97 21.38
C LEU A 578 23.85 -20.47 22.13
N GLU A 579 24.94 -21.24 22.19
CA GLU A 579 26.21 -20.80 22.77
C GLU A 579 26.78 -19.59 22.02
N ALA A 580 26.70 -19.57 20.69
CA ALA A 580 27.12 -18.43 19.89
C ALA A 580 26.27 -17.17 20.17
N LEU A 581 24.96 -17.33 20.40
CA LEU A 581 24.10 -16.22 20.83
C LEU A 581 24.46 -15.74 22.25
N GLU A 582 24.74 -16.65 23.17
CA GLU A 582 25.16 -16.34 24.54
C GLU A 582 26.44 -15.49 24.55
N GLU A 583 27.44 -15.89 23.76
CA GLU A 583 28.70 -15.14 23.61
C GLU A 583 28.44 -13.76 23.00
N LYS A 584 27.63 -13.69 21.94
CA LYS A 584 27.26 -12.45 21.25
C LYS A 584 26.57 -11.45 22.19
N PHE A 585 25.72 -11.93 23.10
CA PHE A 585 24.93 -11.10 24.02
C PHE A 585 25.50 -11.10 25.45
N SER A 586 26.77 -11.45 25.63
CA SER A 586 27.42 -11.57 26.94
C SER A 586 27.39 -10.28 27.79
N ALA A 587 27.27 -9.11 27.16
CA ALA A 587 27.13 -7.83 27.83
C ALA A 587 25.73 -7.56 28.42
N LEU A 588 24.74 -8.43 28.16
CA LEU A 588 23.35 -8.30 28.58
C LEU A 588 22.97 -9.45 29.55
N PRO A 589 23.06 -9.26 30.88
CA PRO A 589 22.85 -10.33 31.85
C PRO A 589 21.47 -11.02 31.75
N GLU A 590 20.43 -10.25 31.50
CA GLU A 590 19.06 -10.78 31.36
C GLU A 590 18.90 -11.67 30.13
N VAL A 591 19.50 -11.28 29.00
CA VAL A 591 19.48 -12.04 27.75
C VAL A 591 20.31 -13.31 27.92
N LYS A 592 21.45 -13.20 28.59
CA LYS A 592 22.29 -14.36 28.91
C LYS A 592 21.51 -15.38 29.74
N GLY A 593 20.85 -14.94 30.82
CA GLY A 593 20.02 -15.83 31.65
C GLY A 593 18.89 -16.50 30.87
N LEU A 594 18.25 -15.79 29.93
CA LEU A 594 17.24 -16.36 29.04
C LEU A 594 17.81 -17.49 28.16
N ILE A 595 19.00 -17.29 27.57
CA ILE A 595 19.65 -18.29 26.72
C ILE A 595 20.10 -19.51 27.55
N GLU A 596 20.62 -19.29 28.78
CA GLU A 596 20.96 -20.35 29.72
C GLU A 596 19.74 -21.23 30.02
N THR A 597 18.61 -20.63 30.41
CA THR A 597 17.35 -21.36 30.63
C THR A 597 16.90 -22.14 29.39
N LEU A 598 16.96 -21.52 28.20
CA LEU A 598 16.56 -22.19 26.96
C LEU A 598 17.44 -23.41 26.64
N ARG A 599 18.73 -23.37 26.98
CA ARG A 599 19.64 -24.51 26.83
C ARG A 599 19.29 -25.65 27.78
N GLU A 600 18.92 -25.33 29.03
CA GLU A 600 18.44 -26.31 30.00
C GLU A 600 17.13 -26.96 29.53
N ASP A 601 16.14 -26.15 29.14
CA ASP A 601 14.84 -26.60 28.68
C ASP A 601 14.95 -27.54 27.47
N ILE A 602 15.78 -27.21 26.48
CA ILE A 602 16.00 -28.04 25.30
C ILE A 602 16.58 -29.42 25.66
N ALA A 603 17.45 -29.49 26.69
CA ALA A 603 17.99 -30.75 27.16
C ALA A 603 16.89 -31.63 27.77
N ASP A 604 15.96 -31.04 28.52
CA ASP A 604 14.82 -31.72 29.13
C ASP A 604 13.80 -32.17 28.08
N TRP A 605 13.45 -31.29 27.14
CA TRP A 605 12.58 -31.60 26.00
C TRP A 605 13.11 -32.76 25.15
N ARG A 606 14.43 -32.83 24.97
CA ARG A 606 15.07 -33.98 24.31
C ARG A 606 14.83 -35.28 25.09
N GLN A 607 14.90 -35.26 26.42
CA GLN A 607 14.63 -36.46 27.21
C GLN A 607 13.16 -36.90 27.10
N GLU A 608 12.23 -35.95 27.10
CA GLU A 608 10.80 -36.23 26.83
C GLU A 608 10.61 -36.89 25.46
N PHE A 609 11.22 -36.35 24.42
CA PHE A 609 11.21 -36.94 23.07
C PHE A 609 11.74 -38.38 23.06
N LEU A 610 12.87 -38.65 23.71
CA LEU A 610 13.44 -40.00 23.78
C LEU A 610 12.55 -40.98 24.56
N SER A 611 11.86 -40.50 25.60
CA SER A 611 10.86 -41.29 26.33
C SER A 611 9.65 -41.62 25.45
N ARG A 612 9.17 -40.63 24.67
CA ARG A 612 8.09 -40.81 23.69
C ARG A 612 8.47 -41.82 22.60
N ALA A 613 9.70 -41.76 22.10
CA ALA A 613 10.21 -42.68 21.09
C ALA A 613 10.13 -44.16 21.53
N LEU A 614 10.42 -44.44 22.80
CA LEU A 614 10.28 -45.79 23.36
C LEU A 614 8.83 -46.28 23.27
N SER A 615 7.88 -45.42 23.65
CA SER A 615 6.46 -45.72 23.64
C SER A 615 5.93 -45.89 22.21
N VAL A 616 6.39 -45.07 21.25
CA VAL A 616 6.06 -45.20 19.83
C VAL A 616 6.49 -46.55 19.27
N GLY A 617 7.71 -47.00 19.58
CA GLY A 617 8.21 -48.31 19.14
C GLY A 617 7.36 -49.46 19.70
N ARG A 618 7.14 -49.45 21.02
CA ARG A 618 6.33 -50.47 21.70
C ARG A 618 4.93 -50.57 21.10
N ASN A 619 4.22 -49.44 21.02
CA ASN A 619 2.81 -49.42 20.64
C ASN A 619 2.59 -49.68 19.13
N THR A 620 3.56 -49.32 18.28
CA THR A 620 3.43 -49.52 16.83
C THR A 620 3.66 -50.97 16.44
N PHE A 621 4.65 -51.65 17.04
CA PHE A 621 4.95 -53.04 16.69
C PHE A 621 4.12 -54.07 17.46
N LYS A 622 3.57 -53.72 18.62
CA LYS A 622 2.81 -54.65 19.46
C LYS A 622 1.63 -55.34 18.73
N PRO A 623 0.75 -54.65 17.98
CA PRO A 623 -0.37 -55.30 17.29
C PRO A 623 0.07 -56.35 16.27
N TYR A 624 1.19 -56.10 15.58
CA TYR A 624 1.75 -57.03 14.59
C TYR A 624 2.29 -58.29 15.23
N LEU A 625 3.01 -58.13 16.35
CA LEU A 625 3.51 -59.25 17.13
C LEU A 625 2.35 -60.04 17.76
N ASP A 626 1.36 -59.38 18.38
CA ASP A 626 0.21 -60.04 18.99
C ASP A 626 -0.58 -60.89 17.98
N GLY A 627 -0.73 -60.40 16.74
CA GLY A 627 -1.47 -61.06 15.66
C GLY A 627 -0.73 -62.19 14.95
N SER A 628 0.59 -62.33 15.11
CA SER A 628 1.41 -63.28 14.35
C SER A 628 1.48 -64.65 15.03
N ILE A 629 0.40 -65.42 14.95
CA ILE A 629 0.28 -66.73 15.63
C ILE A 629 1.34 -67.74 15.13
N GLU A 630 1.55 -67.83 13.81
CA GLU A 630 2.50 -68.75 13.20
C GLU A 630 3.94 -68.44 13.64
N PHE A 631 4.34 -67.16 13.60
CA PHE A 631 5.63 -66.68 14.09
C PHE A 631 5.92 -67.17 15.53
N TRP A 632 4.98 -67.00 16.46
CA TRP A 632 5.17 -67.46 17.85
C TRP A 632 5.20 -68.99 17.96
N SER A 633 4.42 -69.69 17.14
CA SER A 633 4.41 -71.15 17.09
C SER A 633 5.75 -71.70 16.64
N ASP A 634 6.33 -71.11 15.58
CA ASP A 634 7.61 -71.53 15.01
C ASP A 634 8.76 -71.29 15.99
N LEU A 635 8.81 -70.11 16.63
CA LEU A 635 9.78 -69.80 17.68
C LEU A 635 9.67 -70.79 18.86
N ARG A 636 8.45 -71.19 19.22
CA ARG A 636 8.21 -72.15 20.31
C ARG A 636 8.65 -73.56 19.93
N ALA A 637 8.41 -73.99 18.68
CA ALA A 637 8.79 -75.30 18.18
C ALA A 637 10.32 -75.51 18.16
N ARG A 638 11.10 -74.43 18.04
CA ARG A 638 12.57 -74.49 18.09
C ARG A 638 13.11 -74.91 19.48
N TYR A 639 12.33 -74.76 20.55
CA TYR A 639 12.78 -75.10 21.90
C TYR A 639 12.91 -76.62 22.09
N GLY A 640 14.07 -77.08 22.56
CA GLY A 640 14.37 -78.51 22.75
C GLY A 640 14.98 -79.23 21.53
N GLY A 641 15.14 -78.53 20.39
CA GLY A 641 15.73 -79.09 19.15
C GLY A 641 17.26 -79.20 19.10
N GLY A 642 17.97 -79.21 20.24
CA GLY A 642 19.44 -79.28 20.31
C GLY A 642 20.15 -77.93 20.47
N GLY A 643 21.49 -77.93 20.32
CA GLY A 643 22.36 -76.75 20.46
C GLY A 643 22.04 -75.63 19.47
N GLY A 644 22.53 -74.41 19.72
CA GLY A 644 22.33 -73.25 18.81
C GLY A 644 21.03 -72.46 19.01
N TYR A 645 20.22 -72.76 20.03
CA TYR A 645 18.89 -72.18 20.24
C TYR A 645 18.82 -70.64 20.13
N ARG A 646 19.77 -69.91 20.73
CA ARG A 646 19.73 -68.43 20.77
C ARG A 646 19.99 -67.80 19.40
N ASP A 647 20.96 -68.34 18.67
CA ASP A 647 21.31 -67.82 17.34
C ASP A 647 20.18 -68.10 16.35
N ASP A 648 19.53 -69.26 16.46
CA ASP A 648 18.39 -69.61 15.61
C ASP A 648 17.17 -68.72 15.91
N ILE A 649 16.83 -68.50 17.19
CA ILE A 649 15.74 -67.57 17.56
C ILE A 649 16.06 -66.15 17.10
N ALA A 650 17.30 -65.69 17.26
CA ALA A 650 17.71 -64.38 16.77
C ALA A 650 17.59 -64.27 15.24
N ALA A 651 18.01 -65.29 14.50
CA ALA A 651 17.87 -65.34 13.05
C ALA A 651 16.39 -65.34 12.63
N MET A 652 15.55 -66.18 13.23
CA MET A 652 14.11 -66.23 12.95
C MET A 652 13.41 -64.89 13.21
N VAL A 653 13.76 -64.22 14.32
CA VAL A 653 13.22 -62.89 14.64
C VAL A 653 13.70 -61.84 13.62
N ALA A 654 14.98 -61.86 13.25
CA ALA A 654 15.53 -60.93 12.25
C ALA A 654 14.84 -61.12 10.89
N THR A 655 14.78 -62.37 10.40
CA THR A 655 14.09 -62.73 9.16
C THR A 655 12.63 -62.30 9.19
N TRP A 656 11.90 -62.56 10.28
CA TRP A 656 10.51 -62.11 10.37
C TRP A 656 10.37 -60.59 10.27
N PHE A 657 11.25 -59.83 10.94
CA PHE A 657 11.21 -58.37 10.84
C PHE A 657 11.57 -57.87 9.44
N GLU A 658 12.51 -58.51 8.75
CA GLU A 658 13.03 -58.10 7.44
C GLU A 658 12.12 -58.53 6.26
N GLU A 659 11.51 -59.71 6.33
CA GLU A 659 10.76 -60.30 5.22
C GLU A 659 9.24 -60.11 5.31
N THR A 660 8.69 -59.65 6.46
CA THR A 660 7.24 -59.44 6.61
C THR A 660 6.81 -58.09 6.01
N PRO A 661 6.06 -58.06 4.89
CA PRO A 661 5.72 -56.79 4.21
C PRO A 661 4.81 -55.88 5.06
N ALA A 662 3.99 -56.46 5.94
CA ALA A 662 3.11 -55.70 6.83
C ALA A 662 3.88 -54.81 7.83
N LEU A 663 5.15 -55.13 8.11
CA LEU A 663 6.02 -54.37 9.00
C LEU A 663 6.65 -53.15 8.34
N ASP A 664 6.67 -53.07 7.00
CA ASP A 664 7.10 -51.85 6.31
C ASP A 664 6.21 -50.67 6.67
N GLU A 665 4.91 -50.92 6.77
CA GLU A 665 3.94 -49.93 7.22
C GLU A 665 4.13 -49.55 8.70
N ALA A 666 4.54 -50.51 9.53
CA ALA A 666 4.89 -50.23 10.93
C ALA A 666 6.12 -49.32 11.03
N ARG A 667 7.15 -49.57 10.21
CA ARG A 667 8.38 -48.75 10.16
C ARG A 667 8.08 -47.33 9.69
N LYS A 668 7.30 -47.17 8.61
CA LYS A 668 6.85 -45.84 8.14
C LYS A 668 6.06 -45.10 9.22
N ARG A 669 5.17 -45.79 9.93
CA ARG A 669 4.43 -45.20 11.06
C ARG A 669 5.32 -44.79 12.22
N VAL A 670 6.36 -45.56 12.54
CA VAL A 670 7.35 -45.16 13.54
C VAL A 670 8.08 -43.90 13.08
N ASP A 671 8.57 -43.87 11.84
CA ASP A 671 9.30 -42.71 11.29
C ASP A 671 8.45 -41.44 11.31
N ALA A 672 7.20 -41.51 10.85
CA ALA A 672 6.28 -40.38 10.89
C ALA A 672 6.03 -39.89 12.33
N ARG A 673 5.69 -40.80 13.25
CA ARG A 673 5.43 -40.45 14.65
C ARG A 673 6.64 -39.91 15.40
N LEU A 674 7.86 -40.33 15.02
CA LEU A 674 9.09 -39.76 15.57
C LEU A 674 9.34 -38.36 15.02
N GLY A 675 9.08 -38.11 13.74
CA GLY A 675 9.13 -36.78 13.16
C GLY A 675 8.15 -35.83 13.83
N ASP A 676 6.90 -36.26 14.02
CA ASP A 676 5.87 -35.49 14.71
C ASP A 676 6.28 -35.19 16.15
N ALA A 677 6.71 -36.20 16.91
CA ALA A 677 7.12 -36.03 18.31
C ALA A 677 8.36 -35.14 18.46
N TRP A 678 9.29 -35.17 17.50
CA TRP A 678 10.46 -34.28 17.48
C TRP A 678 10.04 -32.82 17.26
N ASN A 679 9.16 -32.57 16.30
CA ASN A 679 8.65 -31.23 16.05
C ASN A 679 7.86 -30.72 17.26
N GLU A 680 6.90 -31.49 17.76
CA GLU A 680 6.03 -31.12 18.88
C GLU A 680 6.82 -30.85 20.16
N LEU A 681 7.71 -31.78 20.57
CA LEU A 681 8.33 -31.72 21.89
C LEU A 681 9.58 -30.85 21.93
N VAL A 682 10.24 -30.59 20.81
CA VAL A 682 11.51 -29.85 20.77
C VAL A 682 11.43 -28.60 19.93
N ILE A 683 11.02 -28.72 18.66
CA ILE A 683 11.11 -27.60 17.70
C ILE A 683 10.03 -26.55 17.96
N ASP A 684 8.78 -26.97 18.14
CA ASP A 684 7.66 -26.07 18.38
C ASP A 684 7.81 -25.39 19.74
N ARG A 685 8.28 -26.12 20.76
CA ARG A 685 8.61 -25.55 22.08
C ARG A 685 9.77 -24.56 22.02
N LEU A 686 10.80 -24.80 21.20
CA LEU A 686 11.89 -23.84 20.97
C LEU A 686 11.36 -22.52 20.37
N ILE A 687 10.46 -22.61 19.38
CA ILE A 687 9.82 -21.43 18.83
C ILE A 687 8.97 -20.75 19.90
N GLU A 688 8.15 -21.50 20.63
CA GLU A 688 7.25 -20.96 21.65
C GLU A 688 8.00 -20.25 22.79
N ALA A 689 9.06 -20.84 23.32
CA ALA A 689 9.88 -20.27 24.37
C ALA A 689 10.64 -19.00 23.95
N THR A 690 10.76 -18.77 22.64
CA THR A 690 11.40 -17.56 22.09
C THR A 690 10.41 -16.57 21.48
N LYS A 691 9.09 -16.85 21.56
CA LYS A 691 8.08 -15.86 21.16
C LYS A 691 8.18 -14.66 22.09
N LEU A 692 8.23 -13.49 21.49
CA LEU A 692 8.03 -12.23 22.19
C LEU A 692 6.58 -12.23 22.68
N GLY A 693 6.37 -12.25 24.00
CA GLY A 693 5.03 -12.06 24.55
C GLY A 693 4.48 -10.72 24.09
N GLU A 694 3.22 -10.70 23.63
CA GLU A 694 2.44 -9.48 23.51
C GLU A 694 2.12 -9.00 24.94
N GLU A 695 3.09 -8.39 25.61
CA GLU A 695 2.84 -7.60 26.81
C GLU A 695 2.84 -6.11 26.43
N GLY A 696 1.63 -5.53 26.38
CA GLY A 696 1.37 -4.09 26.44
C GLY A 696 0.84 -3.44 25.17
#